data_AF-A0A959GHG7-F1
#
_entry.id   AF-A0A959GHG7-F1
#
_cell.length_a   1.000
_cell.length_b   1.000
_cell.length_c   1.000
_cell.angle_alpha   90.00
_cell.angle_beta   90.00
_cell.angle_gamma   90.00
#
_symmetry.space_group_name_H-M   'P 1'
#
loop_
_entity.id
_entity.type
_entity.pdbx_description
1 polymer ?
#
loop_
_entity_poly.entity_id
_entity_poly.type
_entity_poly.pdbx_seq_one_letter_code
_entity_poly.pdbx_strand_id
1 'polypeptide(L)'
;MKELKITGRIREKESGLGVSGLHVRAYDKDMLFDDLLGSAVTDEKGFFEMYYSDKDFKELFENRPDIYLAIYAPPMRLLLDTKGAVRWEASNQEHFDLEIDRETLGDLSPTLPDDAVEGGVRLSKDALAIQKRDGFDLPKLKSFRYSAIPGRPAVPELVQYMALPLGGDILSLEIIPGEPVVISAEKPFPVQEPVPDVGTDSRQFGDGFSIDNIDIKFTTMAPAFLKGQKAFPEKLVEVLKTEEIGPIQMAAIRVNPVQYDPVKKAYNFYPNLRYVAKFDLEKAKKIAASRKHEASGVGELYAEQIESILSQKSVLRAKDLKWATLFLEDVPYLIVADNYRWPESIQLEDGATRAPNLTERGAALSGDLVAEYQRLAEWKTSRGIRTMVITISDIVGKKFGDFTQGGFARDLQEVLRNAFKYFHKQKDTLYVLLGGDTSVAPIRNLTGSSTYETIGCWRHTDNPPPERTCYFLSGHSAVKLFPLFQPEATDPLSTQHGGLRIPFDREAGAGRLGWYFTSKADFETKNTGFKRLGIGEKSRYIIVEGPEAVLDDNFYWLRPVNSIPSDFYYSSLEGPGYSIPGKHDFDDNNNGLYGQYHFDGSMEVSLDRVDFWPDIWVGRASAESQAEASAFVNKVMAYEKLEDADGNDVDTSYLHKILYASAYWGRKWQQKQSDTASPPAEDKFTHVNGSNVTKVHTSFDLSMSGGLPSHRMVARLSGADVVIPYNTAA
;
A
#
# COMPACT_ATOMS: atom_id res chain seq x y z
N MET A 1 47.92 43.75 -19.97
CA MET A 1 46.51 43.36 -19.84
C MET A 1 46.25 43.31 -18.35
N LYS A 2 45.34 44.14 -17.80
CA LYS A 2 44.92 43.91 -16.41
C LYS A 2 43.90 42.77 -16.46
N GLU A 3 44.08 41.80 -15.60
CA GLU A 3 43.17 40.67 -15.44
C GLU A 3 42.22 41.05 -14.30
N LEU A 4 40.94 41.24 -14.63
CA LEU A 4 39.89 41.64 -13.70
C LEU A 4 39.19 40.38 -13.19
N LYS A 5 38.80 40.37 -11.93
CA LYS A 5 38.35 39.15 -11.23
C LYS A 5 37.02 39.37 -10.52
N ILE A 6 36.08 38.45 -10.72
CA ILE A 6 34.83 38.37 -9.95
C ILE A 6 34.85 37.06 -9.18
N THR A 7 34.60 37.15 -7.88
CA THR A 7 34.40 36.00 -6.99
C THR A 7 33.04 36.10 -6.33
N GLY A 8 32.54 35.00 -5.81
CA GLY A 8 31.33 35.06 -5.01
C GLY A 8 30.93 33.73 -4.45
N ARG A 9 29.83 33.75 -3.69
CA ARG A 9 29.21 32.57 -3.11
C ARG A 9 27.70 32.66 -3.25
N ILE A 10 27.08 31.57 -3.70
CA ILE A 10 25.63 31.44 -3.78
C ILE A 10 25.18 30.42 -2.73
N ARG A 11 24.25 30.84 -1.87
CA ARG A 11 23.67 29.99 -0.81
C ARG A 11 22.17 29.84 -0.99
N GLU A 12 21.65 28.72 -0.50
CA GLU A 12 20.23 28.63 -0.21
C GLU A 12 19.93 29.55 0.98
N LYS A 13 18.93 30.42 0.82
CA LYS A 13 18.53 31.41 1.83
C LYS A 13 18.09 30.75 3.14
N GLU A 14 17.41 29.62 3.05
CA GLU A 14 16.86 28.90 4.18
C GLU A 14 17.94 28.21 5.01
N SER A 15 18.79 27.38 4.40
CA SER A 15 19.79 26.59 5.14
C SER A 15 21.16 27.27 5.28
N GLY A 16 21.44 28.31 4.49
CA GLY A 16 22.77 28.91 4.41
C GLY A 16 23.84 28.03 3.75
N LEU A 17 23.46 26.86 3.22
CA LEU A 17 24.37 25.95 2.51
C LEU A 17 24.65 26.46 1.10
N GLY A 18 25.86 26.16 0.60
CA GLY A 18 26.26 26.54 -0.75
C GLY A 18 25.53 25.73 -1.82
N VAL A 19 25.13 26.37 -2.91
CA VAL A 19 24.43 25.70 -4.01
C VAL A 19 25.40 25.37 -5.14
N SER A 20 25.60 24.09 -5.40
CA SER A 20 26.53 23.59 -6.42
C SER A 20 25.91 23.56 -7.82
N GLY A 21 26.75 23.69 -8.85
CA GLY A 21 26.34 23.45 -10.24
C GLY A 21 25.48 24.55 -10.88
N LEU A 22 25.40 25.74 -10.28
CA LEU A 22 24.70 26.88 -10.88
C LEU A 22 25.62 27.58 -11.88
N HIS A 23 25.08 27.93 -13.04
CA HIS A 23 25.78 28.75 -14.03
C HIS A 23 25.64 30.23 -13.66
N VAL A 24 26.76 30.89 -13.41
CA VAL A 24 26.83 32.33 -13.10
C VAL A 24 27.33 33.06 -14.33
N ARG A 25 26.62 34.09 -14.77
CA ARG A 25 27.07 35.00 -15.82
C ARG A 25 27.15 36.41 -15.28
N ALA A 26 28.27 37.09 -15.55
CA ALA A 26 28.46 38.49 -15.25
C ALA A 26 28.32 39.33 -16.52
N TYR A 27 27.58 40.42 -16.42
CA TYR A 27 27.36 41.35 -17.52
C TYR A 27 27.79 42.76 -17.10
N ASP A 28 28.27 43.52 -18.07
CA ASP A 28 28.41 44.97 -17.98
C ASP A 28 27.09 45.61 -18.40
N LYS A 29 26.64 46.64 -17.68
CA LYS A 29 25.35 47.27 -17.94
C LYS A 29 25.51 48.49 -18.83
N ASP A 30 25.24 48.32 -20.11
CA ASP A 30 25.30 49.39 -21.10
C ASP A 30 23.92 49.99 -21.43
N MET A 31 23.93 51.18 -22.04
CA MET A 31 22.70 51.86 -22.45
C MET A 31 21.94 51.19 -23.61
N LEU A 32 22.58 50.31 -24.39
CA LEU A 32 21.99 49.69 -25.60
C LEU A 32 21.97 48.16 -25.56
N PHE A 33 23.08 47.49 -25.22
CA PHE A 33 23.17 46.03 -25.10
C PHE A 33 24.18 45.65 -24.01
N ASP A 34 23.77 44.88 -23.01
CA ASP A 34 24.66 44.46 -21.91
C ASP A 34 25.71 43.45 -22.41
N ASP A 35 27.00 43.75 -22.23
CA ASP A 35 28.12 42.90 -22.65
C ASP A 35 28.40 41.76 -21.65
N LEU A 36 28.59 40.53 -22.14
CA LEU A 36 28.95 39.39 -21.28
C LEU A 36 30.44 39.46 -20.90
N LEU A 37 30.71 39.80 -19.65
CA LEU A 37 32.06 39.89 -19.10
C LEU A 37 32.67 38.50 -18.84
N GLY A 38 31.88 37.56 -18.34
CA GLY A 38 32.39 36.24 -17.99
C GLY A 38 31.34 35.27 -17.46
N SER A 39 31.73 34.01 -17.34
CA SER A 39 30.86 32.97 -16.76
C SER A 39 31.64 31.99 -15.91
N ALA A 40 30.98 31.44 -14.89
CA ALA A 40 31.50 30.39 -14.02
C ALA A 40 30.40 29.38 -13.66
N VAL A 41 30.81 28.29 -13.03
CA VAL A 41 29.91 27.33 -12.39
C VAL A 41 30.25 27.29 -10.91
N THR A 42 29.24 27.26 -10.03
CA THR A 42 29.47 27.15 -8.59
C THR A 42 30.01 25.78 -8.20
N ASP A 43 30.97 25.76 -7.26
CA ASP A 43 31.52 24.53 -6.68
C ASP A 43 30.58 23.90 -5.63
N GLU A 44 31.00 22.78 -5.03
CA GLU A 44 30.24 22.06 -3.99
C GLU A 44 29.87 22.90 -2.76
N LYS A 45 30.57 24.01 -2.52
CA LYS A 45 30.33 24.94 -1.40
C LYS A 45 29.66 26.24 -1.85
N GLY A 46 29.22 26.30 -3.11
CA GLY A 46 28.53 27.42 -3.73
C GLY A 46 29.47 28.54 -4.20
N PHE A 47 30.79 28.37 -4.15
CA PHE A 47 31.73 29.41 -4.58
C PHE A 47 31.89 29.41 -6.10
N PHE A 48 32.06 30.61 -6.67
CA PHE A 48 32.42 30.77 -8.08
C PHE A 48 33.52 31.81 -8.24
N GLU A 49 34.27 31.66 -9.33
CA GLU A 49 35.34 32.56 -9.72
C GLU A 49 35.37 32.69 -11.24
N MET A 50 35.48 33.92 -11.74
CA MET A 50 35.65 34.21 -13.16
C MET A 50 36.62 35.37 -13.37
N TYR A 51 37.30 35.33 -14.53
CA TYR A 51 38.27 36.33 -14.96
C TYR A 51 37.81 36.93 -16.28
N TYR A 52 38.00 38.25 -16.44
CA TYR A 52 37.66 38.99 -17.66
C TYR A 52 38.68 40.10 -17.91
N SER A 53 38.71 40.66 -19.11
CA SER A 53 39.75 41.60 -19.54
C SER A 53 39.20 42.96 -19.94
N ASP A 54 40.05 43.99 -19.87
CA ASP A 54 39.75 45.37 -20.32
C ASP A 54 39.35 45.50 -21.82
N LYS A 55 39.33 44.40 -22.59
CA LYS A 55 38.87 44.37 -23.98
C LYS A 55 37.40 43.97 -24.12
N ASP A 56 36.79 43.44 -23.06
CA ASP A 56 35.46 42.81 -23.09
C ASP A 56 34.31 43.80 -22.81
N PHE A 57 34.61 45.10 -22.58
CA PHE A 57 33.63 46.20 -22.36
C PHE A 57 34.01 47.49 -23.15
N LYS A 58 34.68 47.36 -24.29
CA LYS A 58 35.48 48.44 -24.90
C LYS A 58 34.71 49.41 -25.82
N GLU A 59 33.41 49.59 -25.63
CA GLU A 59 32.63 50.58 -26.38
C GLU A 59 32.26 51.78 -25.49
N LEU A 60 32.96 52.91 -25.71
CA LEU A 60 32.63 54.28 -25.27
C LEU A 60 32.88 54.66 -23.79
N PHE A 61 34.07 55.23 -23.55
CA PHE A 61 34.41 56.20 -22.48
C PHE A 61 34.39 55.79 -21.00
N GLU A 62 34.10 54.55 -20.62
CA GLU A 62 34.18 54.11 -19.22
C GLU A 62 35.51 53.39 -18.88
N ASN A 63 36.09 53.74 -17.74
CA ASN A 63 37.34 53.15 -17.24
C ASN A 63 37.09 51.92 -16.34
N ARG A 64 35.82 51.62 -16.01
CA ARG A 64 35.39 50.58 -15.06
C ARG A 64 33.98 50.08 -15.44
N PRO A 65 33.72 48.76 -15.39
CA PRO A 65 32.42 48.19 -15.76
C PRO A 65 31.37 48.32 -14.64
N ASP A 66 30.10 48.27 -15.03
CA ASP A 66 28.91 48.27 -14.19
C ASP A 66 28.31 46.86 -14.09
N ILE A 67 28.73 46.11 -13.08
CA ILE A 67 28.53 44.65 -13.04
C ILE A 67 27.15 44.28 -12.47
N TYR A 68 26.43 43.41 -13.16
CA TYR A 68 25.35 42.61 -12.57
C TYR A 68 25.50 41.11 -12.93
N LEU A 69 24.92 40.24 -12.11
CA LEU A 69 24.98 38.79 -12.27
C LEU A 69 23.62 38.23 -12.67
N ALA A 70 23.62 37.19 -13.51
CA ALA A 70 22.46 36.34 -13.76
C ALA A 70 22.84 34.87 -13.47
N ILE A 71 22.00 34.21 -12.67
CA ILE A 71 22.23 32.88 -12.13
C ILE A 71 21.24 31.91 -12.78
N TYR A 72 21.74 30.81 -13.34
CA TYR A 72 20.94 29.83 -14.05
C TYR A 72 21.12 28.43 -13.47
N ALA A 73 20.00 27.71 -13.38
CA ALA A 73 19.94 26.26 -13.23
C ALA A 73 20.25 25.57 -14.57
N PRO A 74 20.98 24.44 -14.58
CA PRO A 74 21.11 23.62 -15.79
C PRO A 74 19.73 23.18 -16.34
N PRO A 75 19.49 23.18 -17.66
CA PRO A 75 20.41 23.51 -18.75
C PRO A 75 20.35 24.98 -19.23
N MET A 76 20.02 25.95 -18.36
CA MET A 76 19.92 27.43 -18.53
C MET A 76 18.55 28.04 -18.15
N ARG A 77 17.90 27.53 -17.10
CA ARG A 77 16.71 28.17 -16.50
C ARG A 77 17.15 29.30 -15.57
N LEU A 78 16.73 30.54 -15.83
CA LEU A 78 17.06 31.68 -14.96
C LEU A 78 16.45 31.49 -13.57
N LEU A 79 17.27 31.64 -12.53
CA LEU A 79 16.88 31.57 -11.12
C LEU A 79 16.82 32.95 -10.47
N LEU A 80 17.83 33.77 -10.74
CA LEU A 80 18.00 35.10 -10.13
C LEU A 80 18.79 35.99 -11.07
N ASP A 81 18.42 37.26 -11.18
CA ASP A 81 19.27 38.31 -11.76
C ASP A 81 19.42 39.47 -10.77
N THR A 82 20.56 40.14 -10.82
CA THR A 82 20.87 41.29 -9.95
C THR A 82 20.78 42.62 -10.70
N LYS A 83 20.05 42.70 -11.82
CA LYS A 83 20.00 43.90 -12.67
C LYS A 83 19.34 45.11 -11.98
N GLY A 84 18.55 44.85 -10.95
CA GLY A 84 18.00 45.88 -10.04
C GLY A 84 19.00 46.41 -8.99
N ALA A 85 20.16 45.76 -8.82
CA ALA A 85 21.18 46.07 -7.83
C ALA A 85 22.59 46.02 -8.45
N VAL A 86 22.78 46.78 -9.51
CA VAL A 86 24.03 46.87 -10.28
C VAL A 86 25.15 47.43 -9.41
N ARG A 87 26.35 46.86 -9.54
CA ARG A 87 27.56 47.40 -8.93
C ARG A 87 28.23 48.36 -9.90
N TRP A 88 27.96 49.65 -9.69
CA TRP A 88 28.48 50.74 -10.52
C TRP A 88 29.98 50.97 -10.32
N GLU A 89 30.71 51.27 -11.40
CA GLU A 89 32.15 51.55 -11.45
C GLU A 89 33.02 50.51 -10.70
N ALA A 90 32.80 49.23 -11.00
CA ALA A 90 33.45 48.11 -10.33
C ALA A 90 34.98 48.17 -10.37
N SER A 91 35.60 47.74 -9.27
CA SER A 91 37.06 47.67 -9.13
C SER A 91 37.64 46.44 -9.83
N ASN A 92 38.97 46.29 -9.82
CA ASN A 92 39.63 45.16 -10.46
C ASN A 92 39.31 43.80 -9.82
N GLN A 93 38.79 43.78 -8.58
CA GLN A 93 38.41 42.58 -7.85
C GLN A 93 37.08 42.79 -7.14
N GLU A 94 36.06 42.05 -7.55
CA GLU A 94 34.73 42.14 -6.95
C GLU A 94 34.30 40.84 -6.29
N HIS A 95 33.51 40.98 -5.21
CA HIS A 95 32.92 39.88 -4.46
C HIS A 95 31.40 40.01 -4.34
N PHE A 96 30.67 38.91 -4.61
CA PHE A 96 29.22 38.84 -4.50
C PHE A 96 28.77 37.66 -3.62
N ASP A 97 28.02 37.96 -2.55
CA ASP A 97 27.28 36.96 -1.77
C ASP A 97 25.81 37.04 -2.17
N LEU A 98 25.26 35.94 -2.70
CA LEU A 98 23.87 35.85 -3.14
C LEU A 98 23.13 34.73 -2.41
N GLU A 99 21.86 34.96 -2.14
CA GLU A 99 20.95 33.99 -1.53
C GLU A 99 19.77 33.76 -2.46
N ILE A 100 19.44 32.49 -2.74
CA ILE A 100 18.29 32.07 -3.53
C ILE A 100 17.40 31.22 -2.62
N ASP A 101 16.09 31.45 -2.63
CA ASP A 101 15.16 30.64 -1.84
C ASP A 101 15.02 29.21 -2.39
N ARG A 102 14.76 28.27 -1.46
CA ARG A 102 14.59 26.84 -1.74
C ARG A 102 13.53 26.57 -2.80
N GLU A 103 12.45 27.34 -2.79
CA GLU A 103 11.32 27.19 -3.72
C GLU A 103 11.75 27.46 -5.17
N THR A 104 12.54 28.50 -5.39
CA THR A 104 13.14 28.84 -6.68
C THR A 104 14.18 27.81 -7.12
N LEU A 105 14.95 27.27 -6.17
CA LEU A 105 15.97 26.23 -6.41
C LEU A 105 15.36 24.87 -6.79
N GLY A 106 14.24 24.47 -6.18
CA GLY A 106 13.65 23.15 -6.37
C GLY A 106 14.64 22.03 -6.05
N ASP A 107 14.79 21.07 -6.96
CA ASP A 107 15.70 19.92 -6.82
C ASP A 107 17.21 20.29 -6.76
N LEU A 108 17.56 21.55 -7.03
CA LEU A 108 18.93 22.05 -6.89
C LEU A 108 19.27 22.50 -5.47
N SER A 109 18.30 22.47 -4.54
CA SER A 109 18.54 22.76 -3.13
C SER A 109 19.58 21.78 -2.55
N PRO A 110 20.62 22.28 -1.86
CA PRO A 110 21.68 21.44 -1.32
C PRO A 110 21.17 20.49 -0.24
N THR A 111 21.60 19.21 -0.31
CA THR A 111 21.34 18.22 0.74
C THR A 111 22.04 18.63 2.03
N LEU A 112 21.34 18.55 3.17
CA LEU A 112 21.92 18.79 4.50
C LEU A 112 23.07 17.81 4.77
N PRO A 113 24.09 18.17 5.59
CA PRO A 113 25.14 17.25 6.02
C PRO A 113 24.52 16.02 6.68
N ASP A 114 25.01 14.80 6.40
CA ASP A 114 24.41 13.50 6.79
C ASP A 114 24.08 13.33 8.30
N ASP A 115 24.53 14.23 9.16
CA ASP A 115 24.30 14.29 10.60
C ASP A 115 23.29 15.36 11.04
N ALA A 116 22.58 16.03 10.12
CA ALA A 116 21.70 17.17 10.43
C ALA A 116 20.29 17.06 9.82
N VAL A 117 19.24 17.19 10.63
CA VAL A 117 17.84 17.16 10.18
C VAL A 117 17.18 18.51 10.43
N GLU A 118 16.56 19.09 9.41
CA GLU A 118 15.78 20.32 9.54
C GLU A 118 14.31 20.02 9.87
N GLY A 119 13.72 20.82 10.74
CA GLY A 119 12.30 20.78 11.07
C GLY A 119 11.76 22.16 11.42
N GLY A 120 10.46 22.23 11.71
CA GLY A 120 9.80 23.48 12.07
C GLY A 120 8.48 23.69 11.34
N VAL A 121 8.01 24.93 11.31
CA VAL A 121 6.72 25.32 10.74
C VAL A 121 6.89 26.45 9.73
N ARG A 122 6.10 26.40 8.66
CA ARG A 122 5.97 27.48 7.67
C ARG A 122 4.49 27.82 7.55
N LEU A 123 4.09 28.92 8.17
CA LEU A 123 2.71 29.37 8.31
C LEU A 123 2.54 30.73 7.62
N SER A 124 1.32 31.05 7.18
CA SER A 124 1.00 32.41 6.75
C SER A 124 1.16 33.39 7.92
N LYS A 125 1.60 34.63 7.65
CA LYS A 125 1.68 35.70 8.66
C LYS A 125 0.32 35.96 9.34
N ASP A 126 -0.78 35.69 8.65
CA ASP A 126 -2.15 35.88 9.14
C ASP A 126 -2.77 34.59 9.73
N ALA A 127 -2.00 33.51 9.87
CA ALA A 127 -2.53 32.22 10.34
C ALA A 127 -3.00 32.25 11.81
N LEU A 128 -2.44 33.12 12.64
CA LEU A 128 -2.76 33.22 14.06
C LEU A 128 -3.98 34.11 14.29
N ALA A 129 -5.10 33.51 14.70
CA ALA A 129 -6.32 34.23 15.05
C ALA A 129 -6.44 34.43 16.57
N ILE A 130 -6.79 35.63 17.02
CA ILE A 130 -7.11 35.89 18.45
C ILE A 130 -8.61 35.83 18.66
N GLN A 131 -9.09 34.82 19.40
CA GLN A 131 -10.49 34.70 19.79
C GLN A 131 -10.71 35.29 21.19
N LYS A 132 -11.76 36.10 21.35
CA LYS A 132 -12.24 36.53 22.67
C LYS A 132 -13.09 35.42 23.29
N ARG A 133 -12.69 34.93 24.47
CA ARG A 133 -13.44 33.95 25.26
C ARG A 133 -13.55 34.45 26.70
N ASP A 134 -14.76 34.75 27.16
CA ASP A 134 -15.03 35.25 28.51
C ASP A 134 -14.17 36.47 28.90
N GLY A 135 -13.87 37.34 27.93
CA GLY A 135 -13.05 38.53 28.10
C GLY A 135 -11.54 38.31 28.03
N PHE A 136 -11.07 37.09 27.78
CA PHE A 136 -9.67 36.72 27.58
C PHE A 136 -9.31 36.52 26.10
N ASP A 137 -8.03 36.68 25.78
CA ASP A 137 -7.39 36.56 24.47
C ASP A 137 -6.83 35.15 24.26
N LEU A 138 -7.53 34.35 23.44
CA LEU A 138 -7.13 32.98 23.10
C LEU A 138 -6.52 32.92 21.68
N PRO A 139 -5.19 32.69 21.56
CA PRO A 139 -4.52 32.52 20.28
C PRO A 139 -4.84 31.15 19.67
N LYS A 140 -5.40 31.11 18.46
CA LYS A 140 -5.74 29.88 17.74
C LYS A 140 -4.89 29.72 16.49
N LEU A 141 -4.26 28.56 16.36
CA LEU A 141 -3.64 28.05 15.14
C LEU A 141 -4.28 26.71 14.77
N LYS A 142 -4.61 26.53 13.49
CA LYS A 142 -5.20 25.29 12.96
C LYS A 142 -4.22 24.13 13.17
N SER A 143 -4.69 23.00 13.69
CA SER A 143 -3.90 21.78 13.95
C SER A 143 -2.89 21.84 15.11
N PHE A 144 -2.84 22.95 15.87
CA PHE A 144 -2.02 23.07 17.08
C PHE A 144 -2.83 22.78 18.35
N ARG A 145 -2.14 22.32 19.38
CA ARG A 145 -2.69 22.06 20.72
C ARG A 145 -2.22 23.14 21.70
N TYR A 146 -2.71 23.12 22.93
CA TYR A 146 -2.19 23.96 24.01
C TYR A 146 -1.49 23.09 25.04
N SER A 147 -0.50 23.64 25.73
CA SER A 147 0.11 23.00 26.92
C SER A 147 -0.99 22.55 27.88
N ALA A 148 -0.87 21.32 28.40
CA ALA A 148 -1.87 20.72 29.30
C ALA A 148 -1.78 21.20 30.75
N ILE A 149 -0.86 22.11 31.10
CA ILE A 149 -0.63 22.54 32.47
C ILE A 149 -1.54 23.74 32.82
N PRO A 150 -2.53 23.57 33.71
CA PRO A 150 -3.50 24.60 34.04
C PRO A 150 -2.87 25.86 34.65
N GLY A 151 -3.46 27.02 34.37
CA GLY A 151 -3.01 28.32 34.87
C GLY A 151 -1.81 28.93 34.12
N ARG A 152 -1.25 28.26 33.11
CA ARG A 152 -0.26 28.85 32.18
C ARG A 152 -0.95 29.62 31.05
N PRO A 153 -0.27 30.56 30.36
CA PRO A 153 -0.80 31.15 29.14
C PRO A 153 -1.08 30.07 28.09
N ALA A 154 -2.29 30.07 27.54
CA ALA A 154 -2.67 29.19 26.45
C ALA A 154 -1.98 29.70 25.18
N VAL A 155 -0.91 29.02 24.78
CA VAL A 155 -0.21 29.26 23.51
C VAL A 155 -0.21 27.99 22.66
N PRO A 156 -0.42 28.09 21.34
CA PRO A 156 -0.38 26.93 20.47
C PRO A 156 1.01 26.27 20.41
N GLU A 157 1.04 24.95 20.54
CA GLU A 157 2.22 24.08 20.43
C GLU A 157 1.94 22.89 19.50
N LEU A 158 3.02 22.38 18.88
CA LEU A 158 3.03 21.18 18.05
C LEU A 158 4.19 20.29 18.50
N VAL A 159 3.96 18.98 18.53
CA VAL A 159 5.06 18.00 18.71
C VAL A 159 5.36 17.39 17.35
N GLN A 160 6.58 17.60 16.88
CA GLN A 160 7.14 16.96 15.70
C GLN A 160 7.99 15.77 16.15
N TYR A 161 7.86 14.64 15.49
CA TYR A 161 8.65 13.45 15.80
C TYR A 161 9.73 13.28 14.76
N MET A 162 10.99 13.19 15.19
CA MET A 162 12.14 13.01 14.32
C MET A 162 12.62 11.57 14.41
N ALA A 163 12.56 10.85 13.30
CA ALA A 163 13.14 9.51 13.20
C ALA A 163 14.64 9.60 12.90
N LEU A 164 15.43 8.94 13.75
CA LEU A 164 16.89 8.92 13.78
C LEU A 164 17.37 7.45 13.71
N PRO A 165 18.59 7.19 13.19
CA PRO A 165 19.18 5.86 13.32
C PRO A 165 19.39 5.52 14.79
N LEU A 166 19.40 4.23 15.15
CA LEU A 166 19.72 3.79 16.51
C LEU A 166 21.10 4.30 16.93
N GLY A 167 21.17 4.96 18.09
CA GLY A 167 22.38 5.65 18.56
C GLY A 167 22.59 7.05 18.01
N GLY A 168 21.71 7.52 17.12
CA GLY A 168 21.68 8.89 16.61
C GLY A 168 21.12 9.86 17.65
N ASP A 169 21.82 10.03 18.78
CA ASP A 169 21.39 10.96 19.82
C ASP A 169 21.48 12.40 19.33
N ILE A 170 20.48 13.22 19.63
CA ILE A 170 20.53 14.66 19.30
C ILE A 170 21.65 15.31 20.12
N LEU A 171 22.66 15.80 19.41
CA LEU A 171 23.81 16.51 19.96
C LEU A 171 23.51 18.00 20.15
N SER A 172 22.78 18.62 19.22
CA SER A 172 22.41 20.03 19.31
C SER A 172 21.16 20.37 18.50
N LEU A 173 20.42 21.38 18.96
CA LEU A 173 19.34 22.04 18.21
C LEU A 173 19.73 23.50 17.94
N GLU A 174 19.91 23.85 16.68
CA GLU A 174 20.03 25.23 16.22
C GLU A 174 18.63 25.77 15.88
N ILE A 175 18.23 26.88 16.48
CA ILE A 175 16.88 27.44 16.33
C ILE A 175 16.95 28.67 15.44
N ILE A 176 16.08 28.73 14.43
CA ILE A 176 15.97 29.82 13.46
C ILE A 176 14.54 30.39 13.59
N PRO A 177 14.31 31.41 14.44
CA PRO A 177 12.97 31.89 14.75
C PRO A 177 12.23 32.55 13.58
N GLY A 178 12.98 33.15 12.64
CA GLY A 178 12.41 34.07 11.65
C GLY A 178 11.93 35.39 12.27
N GLU A 179 11.32 36.23 11.44
CA GLU A 179 10.76 37.52 11.87
C GLU A 179 9.39 37.32 12.57
N PRO A 180 9.20 37.83 13.81
CA PRO A 180 7.94 37.67 14.53
C PRO A 180 6.88 38.70 14.10
N VAL A 181 5.62 38.26 14.10
CA VAL A 181 4.42 39.11 14.08
C VAL A 181 3.98 39.34 15.52
N VAL A 182 3.91 40.59 15.96
CA VAL A 182 3.50 40.96 17.32
C VAL A 182 2.02 41.31 17.35
N ILE A 183 1.24 40.61 18.18
CA ILE A 183 -0.21 40.79 18.29
C ILE A 183 -0.58 41.13 19.73
N SER A 184 -1.31 42.22 19.95
CA SER A 184 -1.73 42.66 21.29
C SER A 184 -2.59 41.61 22.00
N ALA A 185 -2.31 41.37 23.27
CA ALA A 185 -3.02 40.42 24.14
C ALA A 185 -3.00 40.91 25.59
N GLU A 186 -3.97 41.73 25.96
CA GLU A 186 -4.06 42.35 27.28
C GLU A 186 -4.44 41.34 28.37
N LYS A 187 -5.21 40.31 28.02
CA LYS A 187 -5.71 39.30 28.96
C LYS A 187 -5.49 37.91 28.38
N PRO A 188 -4.26 37.37 28.37
CA PRO A 188 -4.01 36.03 27.83
C PRO A 188 -4.91 34.97 28.48
N PHE A 189 -5.48 34.09 27.68
CA PHE A 189 -6.33 33.00 28.18
C PHE A 189 -5.51 31.99 29.00
N PRO A 190 -5.87 31.67 30.25
CA PRO A 190 -5.20 30.62 31.02
C PRO A 190 -5.65 29.24 30.55
N VAL A 191 -4.72 28.30 30.41
CA VAL A 191 -5.04 26.88 30.24
C VAL A 191 -5.94 26.43 31.39
N GLN A 192 -7.05 25.77 31.07
CA GLN A 192 -8.02 25.27 32.04
C GLN A 192 -7.72 23.81 32.40
N GLU A 193 -8.22 23.38 33.56
CA GLU A 193 -8.25 21.96 33.91
C GLU A 193 -8.95 21.13 32.82
N PRO A 194 -8.45 19.93 32.48
CA PRO A 194 -9.17 19.02 31.59
C PRO A 194 -10.55 18.74 32.16
N VAL A 195 -11.59 18.95 31.36
CA VAL A 195 -12.95 18.57 31.73
C VAL A 195 -13.09 17.06 31.48
N PRO A 196 -13.44 16.25 32.50
CA PRO A 196 -13.74 14.84 32.29
C PRO A 196 -14.88 14.71 31.27
N ASP A 197 -14.72 13.80 30.29
CA ASP A 197 -15.80 13.45 29.36
C ASP A 197 -16.86 12.62 30.10
N VAL A 198 -17.76 13.32 30.78
CA VAL A 198 -18.97 12.73 31.34
C VAL A 198 -20.04 12.84 30.26
N GLY A 199 -20.31 11.72 29.59
CA GLY A 199 -21.17 11.66 28.40
C GLY A 199 -22.41 12.55 28.50
N THR A 200 -22.75 13.22 27.40
CA THR A 200 -23.76 14.29 27.34
C THR A 200 -25.20 13.82 27.57
N ASP A 201 -25.44 12.52 27.82
CA ASP A 201 -26.76 11.96 28.05
C ASP A 201 -26.91 11.51 29.51
N SER A 202 -27.64 12.32 30.29
CA SER A 202 -28.01 12.02 31.67
C SER A 202 -28.89 10.76 31.84
N ARG A 203 -29.36 10.15 30.74
CA ARG A 203 -30.18 8.93 30.75
C ARG A 203 -29.38 7.64 30.53
N GLN A 204 -28.11 7.74 30.11
CA GLN A 204 -27.30 6.55 29.79
C GLN A 204 -26.54 5.96 30.99
N PHE A 205 -26.27 6.78 32.03
CA PHE A 205 -25.54 6.36 33.23
C PHE A 205 -26.42 6.54 34.47
N GLY A 206 -27.09 5.45 34.88
CA GLY A 206 -28.08 5.40 35.96
C GLY A 206 -27.51 5.39 37.38
N ASP A 207 -26.32 5.93 37.62
CA ASP A 207 -25.61 5.84 38.92
C ASP A 207 -25.19 7.19 39.55
N GLY A 208 -25.69 8.33 39.04
CA GLY A 208 -25.72 9.58 39.81
C GLY A 208 -24.54 10.55 39.60
N PHE A 209 -23.71 10.35 38.59
CA PHE A 209 -22.79 11.39 38.10
C PHE A 209 -23.47 12.26 37.03
N SER A 210 -24.50 13.03 37.42
CA SER A 210 -25.09 14.06 36.55
C SER A 210 -24.08 15.19 36.29
N ILE A 211 -24.01 15.69 35.04
CA ILE A 211 -23.30 16.91 34.64
C ILE A 211 -23.60 18.10 35.57
N ASP A 212 -24.79 18.13 36.18
CA ASP A 212 -25.24 19.20 37.07
C ASP A 212 -24.42 19.30 38.38
N ASN A 213 -23.64 18.26 38.74
CA ASN A 213 -22.84 18.21 39.96
C ASN A 213 -21.33 18.47 39.75
N ILE A 214 -20.87 18.73 38.52
CA ILE A 214 -19.45 19.03 38.24
C ILE A 214 -19.24 20.54 38.24
N ASP A 215 -18.77 21.08 39.36
CA ASP A 215 -18.30 22.47 39.46
C ASP A 215 -16.93 22.61 38.76
N ILE A 216 -16.96 22.91 37.45
CA ILE A 216 -15.74 23.22 36.68
C ILE A 216 -15.29 24.63 37.06
N LYS A 217 -14.42 24.72 38.06
CA LYS A 217 -13.83 25.99 38.49
C LYS A 217 -12.91 26.55 37.41
N PHE A 218 -13.16 27.79 37.01
CA PHE A 218 -12.27 28.51 36.10
C PHE A 218 -10.87 28.63 36.70
N THR A 219 -9.88 28.09 36.00
CA THR A 219 -8.48 28.20 36.39
C THR A 219 -7.98 29.60 36.05
N THR A 220 -7.55 30.35 37.07
CA THR A 220 -6.95 31.68 36.87
C THR A 220 -5.49 31.57 36.45
N MET A 221 -5.00 32.60 35.73
CA MET A 221 -3.59 32.67 35.33
C MET A 221 -2.69 32.73 36.57
N ALA A 222 -1.64 31.91 36.61
CA ALA A 222 -0.67 31.96 37.69
C ALA A 222 0.02 33.34 37.70
N PRO A 223 0.15 34.01 38.87
CA PRO A 223 0.67 35.38 38.94
C PRO A 223 2.05 35.59 38.31
N ALA A 224 2.88 34.55 38.28
CA ALA A 224 4.20 34.57 37.67
C ALA A 224 4.17 34.87 36.16
N PHE A 225 3.11 34.50 35.44
CA PHE A 225 2.97 34.79 34.00
C PHE A 225 2.35 36.14 33.71
N LEU A 226 1.80 36.83 34.72
CA LEU A 226 1.31 38.21 34.59
C LEU A 226 2.38 39.24 35.00
N LYS A 227 3.25 38.88 35.95
CA LYS A 227 4.30 39.75 36.51
C LYS A 227 5.72 39.37 36.09
N GLY A 228 5.85 38.31 35.28
CA GLY A 228 7.13 37.84 34.76
C GLY A 228 7.76 38.84 33.80
N GLN A 229 9.08 38.70 33.58
CA GLN A 229 9.83 39.54 32.65
C GLN A 229 10.22 38.81 31.36
N LYS A 230 9.97 37.50 31.27
CA LYS A 230 10.34 36.66 30.13
C LYS A 230 9.11 36.21 29.36
N ALA A 231 9.26 36.10 28.04
CA ALA A 231 8.24 35.53 27.18
C ALA A 231 8.06 34.02 27.48
N PHE A 232 6.80 33.55 27.41
CA PHE A 232 6.42 32.17 27.69
C PHE A 232 5.88 31.47 26.43
N PRO A 233 6.28 30.22 26.12
CA PRO A 233 7.39 29.49 26.74
C PRO A 233 8.73 30.13 26.42
N GLU A 234 9.73 29.97 27.29
CA GLU A 234 11.08 30.53 27.05
C GLU A 234 11.76 29.90 25.82
N LYS A 235 11.50 28.61 25.57
CA LYS A 235 12.06 27.86 24.44
C LYS A 235 11.05 27.77 23.30
N LEU A 236 11.45 28.24 22.11
CA LEU A 236 10.68 28.08 20.88
C LEU A 236 10.70 26.64 20.36
N VAL A 237 11.82 25.93 20.56
CA VAL A 237 11.98 24.52 20.17
C VAL A 237 12.71 23.79 21.28
N GLU A 238 12.26 22.58 21.64
CA GLU A 238 12.94 21.72 22.61
C GLU A 238 12.77 20.22 22.31
N VAL A 239 13.82 19.44 22.59
CA VAL A 239 13.69 17.97 22.65
C VAL A 239 12.98 17.61 23.94
N LEU A 240 11.85 16.90 23.84
CA LEU A 240 11.09 16.41 24.98
C LEU A 240 11.66 15.08 25.49
N LYS A 241 11.82 14.14 24.57
CA LYS A 241 12.36 12.82 24.84
C LYS A 241 12.95 12.23 23.57
N THR A 242 13.90 11.31 23.76
CA THR A 242 14.32 10.37 22.74
C THR A 242 13.94 8.98 23.23
N GLU A 243 13.26 8.20 22.41
CA GLU A 243 12.85 6.85 22.72
C GLU A 243 13.26 5.90 21.60
N GLU A 244 13.69 4.70 21.98
CA GLU A 244 13.94 3.61 21.05
C GLU A 244 12.61 2.87 20.82
N ILE A 245 12.25 2.69 19.55
CA ILE A 245 11.08 1.93 19.13
C ILE A 245 11.58 0.86 18.16
N GLY A 246 11.91 -0.32 18.71
CA GLY A 246 12.46 -1.44 17.95
C GLY A 246 13.80 -1.09 17.28
N PRO A 247 13.94 -1.16 15.94
CA PRO A 247 15.18 -0.84 15.23
C PRO A 247 15.35 0.65 14.89
N ILE A 248 14.45 1.54 15.35
CA ILE A 248 14.47 2.98 15.07
C ILE A 248 14.54 3.77 16.37
N GLN A 249 15.24 4.90 16.36
CA GLN A 249 15.26 5.87 17.46
C GLN A 249 14.40 7.08 17.08
N MET A 250 13.56 7.56 17.98
CA MET A 250 12.68 8.70 17.74
C MET A 250 12.89 9.80 18.77
N ALA A 251 13.08 11.03 18.31
CA ALA A 251 13.11 12.22 19.15
C ALA A 251 11.80 13.00 19.00
N ALA A 252 11.10 13.21 20.11
CA ALA A 252 9.93 14.10 20.16
C ALA A 252 10.41 15.54 20.38
N ILE A 253 10.15 16.42 19.42
CA ILE A 253 10.58 17.82 19.41
C ILE A 253 9.33 18.71 19.51
N ARG A 254 9.22 19.46 20.61
CA ARG A 254 8.16 20.46 20.76
C ARG A 254 8.54 21.73 19.99
N VAL A 255 7.60 22.24 19.21
CA VAL A 255 7.71 23.49 18.44
C VAL A 255 6.61 24.44 18.90
N ASN A 256 7.02 25.62 19.38
CA ASN A 256 6.16 26.67 19.92
C ASN A 256 6.26 27.92 19.04
N PRO A 257 5.45 28.04 17.98
CA PRO A 257 5.48 29.21 17.11
C PRO A 257 4.89 30.47 17.76
N VAL A 258 4.31 30.38 18.96
CA VAL A 258 3.72 31.51 19.67
C VAL A 258 4.29 31.61 21.08
N GLN A 259 4.74 32.80 21.46
CA GLN A 259 5.09 33.15 22.84
C GLN A 259 4.19 34.26 23.35
N TYR A 260 3.82 34.22 24.62
CA TYR A 260 3.22 35.36 25.32
C TYR A 260 4.30 36.19 26.03
N ASP A 261 4.40 37.47 25.70
CA ASP A 261 5.26 38.44 26.36
C ASP A 261 4.45 39.24 27.40
N PRO A 262 4.68 39.03 28.71
CA PRO A 262 3.94 39.71 29.77
C PRO A 262 4.27 41.20 29.90
N VAL A 263 5.44 41.64 29.44
CA VAL A 263 5.88 43.05 29.52
C VAL A 263 5.22 43.84 28.41
N LYS A 264 5.22 43.28 27.19
CA LYS A 264 4.56 43.89 26.03
C LYS A 264 3.05 43.66 26.00
N LYS A 265 2.56 42.71 26.82
CA LYS A 265 1.18 42.20 26.79
C LYS A 265 0.76 41.83 25.38
N ALA A 266 1.57 40.98 24.74
CA ALA A 266 1.41 40.62 23.35
C ALA A 266 1.83 39.18 23.09
N TYR A 267 1.25 38.55 22.08
CA TYR A 267 1.75 37.32 21.51
C TYR A 267 2.79 37.63 20.43
N ASN A 268 3.98 37.03 20.55
CA ASN A 268 4.99 37.01 19.48
C ASN A 268 4.77 35.73 18.67
N PHE A 269 4.34 35.87 17.42
CA PHE A 269 4.08 34.77 16.50
C PHE A 269 5.21 34.64 15.49
N TYR A 270 5.81 33.46 15.38
CA TYR A 270 6.93 33.14 14.49
C TYR A 270 6.41 32.24 13.35
N PRO A 271 5.90 32.84 12.25
CA PRO A 271 5.32 32.07 11.14
C PRO A 271 6.34 31.20 10.41
N ASN A 272 7.62 31.54 10.49
CA ASN A 272 8.73 30.82 9.84
C ASN A 272 9.73 30.28 10.88
N LEU A 273 9.24 29.65 11.95
CA LEU A 273 10.07 29.04 13.00
C LEU A 273 10.65 27.71 12.51
N ARG A 274 11.97 27.66 12.33
CA ARG A 274 12.72 26.47 11.89
C ARG A 274 13.76 26.05 12.93
N TYR A 275 14.24 24.83 12.82
CA TYR A 275 15.37 24.33 13.60
C TYR A 275 16.17 23.30 12.81
N VAL A 276 17.45 23.18 13.14
CA VAL A 276 18.36 22.14 12.63
C VAL A 276 18.83 21.30 13.82
N ALA A 277 18.49 20.01 13.81
CA ALA A 277 18.92 19.04 14.80
C ALA A 277 20.15 18.28 14.30
N LYS A 278 21.29 18.41 14.98
CA LYS A 278 22.46 17.58 14.73
C LYS A 278 22.43 16.35 15.61
N PHE A 279 22.80 15.19 15.08
CA PHE A 279 22.79 13.92 15.81
C PHE A 279 24.10 13.14 15.68
N ASP A 280 24.34 12.20 16.60
CA ASP A 280 25.57 11.41 16.66
C ASP A 280 25.60 10.31 15.59
N LEU A 281 26.00 10.71 14.38
CA LEU A 281 26.12 9.79 13.25
C LEU A 281 27.19 8.70 13.49
N GLU A 282 28.32 9.03 14.11
CA GLU A 282 29.42 8.08 14.32
C GLU A 282 29.05 6.99 15.33
N LYS A 283 28.31 7.33 16.39
CA LYS A 283 27.75 6.33 17.31
C LYS A 283 26.76 5.43 16.60
N ALA A 284 25.88 6.00 15.78
CA ALA A 284 24.92 5.22 15.01
C ALA A 284 25.60 4.21 14.06
N LYS A 285 26.67 4.64 13.35
CA LYS A 285 27.47 3.76 12.48
C LYS A 285 28.10 2.60 13.25
N LYS A 286 28.63 2.84 14.45
CA LYS A 286 29.24 1.80 15.29
C LYS A 286 28.22 0.77 15.78
N ILE A 287 27.05 1.22 16.21
CA ILE A 287 25.97 0.31 16.65
C ILE A 287 25.52 -0.57 15.49
N ALA A 288 25.31 0.01 14.31
CA ALA A 288 24.92 -0.75 13.14
C ALA A 288 25.96 -1.79 12.72
N ALA A 289 27.25 -1.45 12.70
CA ALA A 289 28.32 -2.39 12.38
C ALA A 289 28.45 -3.56 13.38
N SER A 290 27.92 -3.42 14.59
CA SER A 290 27.98 -4.44 15.65
C SER A 290 26.82 -5.44 15.65
N ARG A 291 25.74 -5.19 14.88
CA ARG A 291 24.60 -6.12 14.77
C ARG A 291 25.00 -7.32 13.92
N LYS A 292 25.04 -8.51 14.53
CA LYS A 292 25.12 -9.79 13.79
C LYS A 292 23.73 -10.16 13.25
N HIS A 293 23.69 -10.61 12.00
CA HIS A 293 22.54 -11.20 11.28
C HIS A 293 22.06 -12.55 11.88
N GLU A 294 21.98 -12.68 13.19
CA GLU A 294 21.50 -13.91 13.84
C GLU A 294 20.12 -13.72 14.45
N ALA A 295 19.14 -14.35 13.80
CA ALA A 295 17.84 -14.82 14.26
C ALA A 295 16.82 -13.78 14.79
N SER A 296 15.64 -13.84 14.13
CA SER A 296 14.27 -13.69 14.66
C SER A 296 13.54 -12.34 14.48
N GLY A 297 12.37 -12.43 13.82
CA GLY A 297 11.12 -11.82 14.28
C GLY A 297 10.99 -10.30 14.21
N VAL A 298 11.72 -9.62 13.31
CA VAL A 298 11.62 -8.16 13.19
C VAL A 298 10.30 -7.74 12.52
N GLY A 299 9.82 -8.47 11.51
CA GLY A 299 8.60 -8.12 10.76
C GLY A 299 7.33 -7.88 11.60
N GLU A 300 6.98 -8.80 12.52
CA GLU A 300 5.77 -8.68 13.35
C GLU A 300 5.85 -7.49 14.33
N LEU A 301 7.00 -7.31 14.99
CA LEU A 301 7.25 -6.16 15.87
C LEU A 301 7.28 -4.84 15.07
N TYR A 302 7.80 -4.85 13.84
CA TYR A 302 7.93 -3.68 12.97
C TYR A 302 6.57 -3.21 12.42
N ALA A 303 5.64 -4.13 12.13
CA ALA A 303 4.28 -3.80 11.65
C ALA A 303 3.44 -3.07 12.70
N GLU A 304 3.37 -3.59 13.93
CA GLU A 304 2.67 -2.93 15.05
C GLU A 304 3.27 -1.55 15.37
N GLN A 305 4.59 -1.39 15.20
CA GLN A 305 5.31 -0.15 15.45
C GLN A 305 5.15 0.88 14.33
N ILE A 306 5.06 0.44 13.07
CA ILE A 306 4.85 1.33 11.93
C ILE A 306 3.42 1.87 11.86
N GLU A 307 2.40 1.08 12.23
CA GLU A 307 1.04 1.59 12.46
C GLU A 307 1.04 2.76 13.47
N SER A 308 1.78 2.62 14.57
CA SER A 308 1.95 3.68 15.57
C SER A 308 2.65 4.93 15.01
N ILE A 309 3.69 4.77 14.18
CA ILE A 309 4.42 5.87 13.53
C ILE A 309 3.57 6.54 12.43
N LEU A 310 2.85 5.76 11.61
CA LEU A 310 2.01 6.27 10.52
C LEU A 310 0.80 7.04 11.04
N SER A 311 0.29 6.71 12.23
CA SER A 311 -0.79 7.44 12.90
C SER A 311 -0.41 8.87 13.32
N GLN A 312 0.89 9.20 13.37
CA GLN A 312 1.37 10.51 13.79
C GLN A 312 1.43 11.51 12.62
N LYS A 313 0.73 12.64 12.79
CA LYS A 313 0.56 13.69 11.76
C LYS A 313 1.83 14.48 11.41
N SER A 314 2.93 14.33 12.14
CA SER A 314 4.13 15.18 11.96
C SER A 314 5.44 14.43 12.23
N VAL A 315 5.75 13.44 11.39
CA VAL A 315 7.01 12.70 11.44
C VAL A 315 8.01 13.27 10.43
N LEU A 316 9.09 13.86 10.94
CA LEU A 316 10.27 14.28 10.19
C LEU A 316 11.30 13.16 10.18
N ARG A 317 12.07 13.07 9.11
CA ARG A 317 12.96 11.94 8.84
C ARG A 317 14.34 12.43 8.48
N ALA A 318 15.34 11.77 9.06
CA ALA A 318 16.71 11.77 8.57
C ALA A 318 16.88 11.25 7.12
N LYS A 319 15.80 10.95 6.39
CA LYS A 319 15.85 10.38 5.05
C LYS A 319 16.45 11.32 3.99
N ASP A 320 16.51 12.62 4.29
CA ASP A 320 17.15 13.61 3.43
C ASP A 320 18.70 13.54 3.53
N LEU A 321 19.25 12.56 4.27
CA LEU A 321 20.67 12.40 4.64
C LEU A 321 21.38 11.18 4.03
N LYS A 322 20.95 10.69 2.85
CA LYS A 322 21.62 9.60 2.12
C LYS A 322 22.03 8.37 2.96
N TRP A 323 21.21 7.99 3.94
CA TRP A 323 21.44 6.82 4.80
C TRP A 323 21.40 5.48 4.06
N ALA A 324 20.91 5.45 2.81
CA ALA A 324 20.81 4.26 1.97
C ALA A 324 22.14 3.51 1.77
N THR A 325 23.27 4.20 1.92
CA THR A 325 24.60 3.61 1.73
C THR A 325 25.26 3.09 3.00
N LEU A 326 24.72 3.41 4.18
CA LEU A 326 25.49 3.23 5.40
C LEU A 326 25.17 1.92 6.13
N PHE A 327 23.92 1.54 6.48
CA PHE A 327 23.83 0.59 7.61
C PHE A 327 22.59 -0.30 7.82
N LEU A 328 21.75 -0.64 6.84
CA LEU A 328 20.76 -1.72 7.02
C LEU A 328 20.43 -2.39 5.67
N GLU A 329 20.66 -3.71 5.53
CA GLU A 329 20.39 -4.46 4.29
C GLU A 329 18.90 -4.77 4.06
N ASP A 330 18.05 -4.61 5.07
CA ASP A 330 16.64 -5.05 5.03
C ASP A 330 15.72 -4.17 4.16
N VAL A 331 14.71 -4.78 3.56
CA VAL A 331 13.70 -4.20 2.67
C VAL A 331 12.34 -4.75 3.12
N PRO A 332 11.73 -4.19 4.19
CA PRO A 332 10.45 -4.64 4.72
C PRO A 332 9.30 -4.50 3.73
N TYR A 333 9.41 -3.59 2.74
CA TYR A 333 8.42 -3.44 1.68
C TYR A 333 9.08 -3.54 0.30
N LEU A 334 8.74 -4.58 -0.44
CA LEU A 334 9.15 -4.77 -1.83
C LEU A 334 8.00 -4.41 -2.78
N ILE A 335 8.26 -3.60 -3.81
CA ILE A 335 7.35 -3.42 -4.94
C ILE A 335 7.94 -4.15 -6.13
N VAL A 336 7.17 -5.06 -6.72
CA VAL A 336 7.57 -5.81 -7.92
C VAL A 336 6.70 -5.38 -9.08
N ALA A 337 7.30 -4.74 -10.07
CA ALA A 337 6.59 -4.18 -11.22
C ALA A 337 7.35 -4.46 -12.53
N ASP A 338 6.78 -4.12 -13.68
CA ASP A 338 7.54 -4.05 -14.93
C ASP A 338 6.84 -3.13 -15.93
N ASN A 339 7.60 -2.63 -16.90
CA ASN A 339 7.07 -1.88 -18.05
C ASN A 339 6.72 -2.81 -19.22
N TYR A 340 6.77 -4.13 -19.02
CA TYR A 340 6.47 -5.15 -20.02
C TYR A 340 5.46 -6.14 -19.48
N ARG A 341 4.64 -6.69 -20.39
CA ARG A 341 3.84 -7.88 -20.12
C ARG A 341 4.76 -9.10 -20.04
N TRP A 342 4.36 -10.12 -19.29
CA TRP A 342 5.12 -11.35 -19.15
C TRP A 342 4.27 -12.59 -19.42
N PRO A 343 4.75 -13.54 -20.23
CA PRO A 343 4.08 -14.83 -20.35
C PRO A 343 4.23 -15.60 -19.03
N GLU A 344 3.19 -16.34 -18.63
CA GLU A 344 3.25 -17.19 -17.45
C GLU A 344 4.28 -18.32 -17.62
N SER A 345 4.31 -18.95 -18.79
CA SER A 345 5.23 -20.06 -19.08
C SER A 345 5.55 -20.16 -20.57
N ILE A 346 6.59 -20.92 -20.90
CA ILE A 346 6.95 -21.30 -22.26
C ILE A 346 6.69 -22.80 -22.42
N GLN A 347 5.88 -23.17 -23.41
CA GLN A 347 5.69 -24.57 -23.78
C GLN A 347 6.88 -25.10 -24.57
N LEU A 348 7.29 -26.32 -24.22
CA LEU A 348 8.34 -27.08 -24.89
C LEU A 348 7.73 -28.09 -25.87
N GLU A 349 8.55 -28.60 -26.79
CA GLU A 349 8.10 -29.56 -27.83
C GLU A 349 7.57 -30.88 -27.25
N ASP A 350 8.03 -31.27 -26.06
CA ASP A 350 7.61 -32.46 -25.34
C ASP A 350 6.31 -32.26 -24.52
N GLY A 351 5.74 -31.06 -24.56
CA GLY A 351 4.52 -30.69 -23.82
C GLY A 351 4.76 -30.22 -22.38
N ALA A 352 6.02 -30.23 -21.90
CA ALA A 352 6.36 -29.62 -20.61
C ALA A 352 6.41 -28.09 -20.69
N THR A 353 6.47 -27.43 -19.54
CA THR A 353 6.62 -25.97 -19.44
C THR A 353 7.87 -25.58 -18.67
N ARG A 354 8.43 -24.42 -19.02
CA ARG A 354 9.49 -23.76 -18.26
C ARG A 354 9.18 -22.28 -18.04
N ALA A 355 9.85 -21.70 -17.05
CA ALA A 355 9.83 -20.26 -16.85
C ALA A 355 10.39 -19.49 -18.08
N PRO A 356 9.86 -18.29 -18.37
CA PRO A 356 10.38 -17.42 -19.43
C PRO A 356 11.76 -16.85 -19.07
N ASN A 357 12.55 -16.51 -20.09
CA ASN A 357 13.80 -15.75 -19.95
C ASN A 357 13.64 -14.29 -20.41
N LEU A 358 14.67 -13.47 -20.22
CA LEU A 358 14.60 -12.03 -20.47
C LEU A 358 14.25 -11.66 -21.94
N THR A 359 14.62 -12.50 -22.91
CA THR A 359 14.31 -12.27 -24.33
C THR A 359 12.87 -12.63 -24.70
N GLU A 360 12.15 -13.32 -23.82
CA GLU A 360 10.79 -13.82 -24.01
C GLU A 360 9.73 -12.94 -23.32
N ARG A 361 10.13 -11.78 -22.79
CA ARG A 361 9.20 -10.78 -22.28
C ARG A 361 8.24 -10.33 -23.40
N GLY A 362 7.00 -10.04 -23.01
CA GLY A 362 5.93 -9.60 -23.90
C GLY A 362 6.04 -8.14 -24.31
N ALA A 363 4.92 -7.62 -24.81
CA ALA A 363 4.82 -6.23 -25.28
C ALA A 363 5.06 -5.22 -24.14
N ALA A 364 5.67 -4.09 -24.49
CA ALA A 364 5.79 -2.95 -23.59
C ALA A 364 4.41 -2.36 -23.28
N LEU A 365 4.24 -1.88 -22.05
CA LEU A 365 3.07 -1.14 -21.61
C LEU A 365 3.17 0.34 -22.01
N SER A 366 2.05 1.06 -21.87
CA SER A 366 2.01 2.49 -22.17
C SER A 366 2.61 3.30 -21.01
N GLY A 367 3.77 3.92 -21.25
CA GLY A 367 4.48 4.76 -20.29
C GLY A 367 5.40 3.98 -19.33
N ASP A 368 5.80 4.63 -18.24
CA ASP A 368 6.71 4.08 -17.24
C ASP A 368 6.00 3.83 -15.90
N LEU A 369 5.50 2.61 -15.71
CA LEU A 369 4.86 2.20 -14.46
C LEU A 369 5.89 2.10 -13.34
N VAL A 370 7.10 1.63 -13.65
CA VAL A 370 8.19 1.46 -12.68
C VAL A 370 8.56 2.80 -12.06
N ALA A 371 8.61 3.89 -12.84
CA ALA A 371 8.84 5.24 -12.33
C ALA A 371 7.75 5.71 -11.34
N GLU A 372 6.47 5.41 -11.59
CA GLU A 372 5.39 5.77 -10.65
C GLU A 372 5.51 4.98 -9.34
N TYR A 373 5.86 3.70 -9.40
CA TYR A 373 6.11 2.90 -8.21
C TYR A 373 7.38 3.32 -7.48
N GLN A 374 8.38 3.85 -8.18
CA GLN A 374 9.58 4.42 -7.57
C GLN A 374 9.21 5.65 -6.73
N ARG A 375 8.32 6.52 -7.24
CA ARG A 375 7.76 7.64 -6.46
C ARG A 375 7.00 7.17 -5.22
N LEU A 376 6.25 6.07 -5.30
CA LEU A 376 5.61 5.46 -4.12
C LEU A 376 6.64 4.91 -3.13
N ALA A 377 7.67 4.21 -3.61
CA ALA A 377 8.73 3.66 -2.77
C ALA A 377 9.51 4.75 -2.05
N GLU A 378 9.80 5.85 -2.74
CA GLU A 378 10.38 7.05 -2.15
C GLU A 378 9.47 7.58 -1.05
N TRP A 379 8.17 7.75 -1.31
CA TRP A 379 7.20 8.21 -0.32
C TRP A 379 7.09 7.29 0.90
N LYS A 380 7.03 5.96 0.71
CA LYS A 380 6.94 4.96 1.79
C LYS A 380 8.22 4.92 2.62
N THR A 381 9.38 4.94 1.97
CA THR A 381 10.69 5.13 2.63
C THR A 381 10.69 6.45 3.39
N SER A 382 10.03 7.44 2.80
CA SER A 382 9.77 8.73 3.40
C SER A 382 8.86 8.73 4.62
N ARG A 383 8.09 7.64 4.81
CA ARG A 383 7.14 7.39 5.90
C ARG A 383 7.40 6.15 6.77
N GLY A 384 8.51 5.46 6.57
CA GLY A 384 9.28 4.78 7.64
C GLY A 384 9.62 3.37 7.25
N ILE A 385 9.00 2.97 6.15
CA ILE A 385 8.99 1.67 5.58
C ILE A 385 9.98 1.73 4.44
N ARG A 386 11.17 1.19 4.64
CA ARG A 386 12.12 1.02 3.56
C ARG A 386 11.46 0.27 2.41
N THR A 387 11.41 0.91 1.25
CA THR A 387 10.76 0.35 0.09
C THR A 387 11.71 0.29 -1.08
N MET A 388 11.79 -0.89 -1.70
CA MET A 388 12.57 -1.10 -2.92
C MET A 388 11.62 -1.43 -4.06
N VAL A 389 11.86 -0.85 -5.23
CA VAL A 389 11.25 -1.31 -6.47
C VAL A 389 12.22 -2.25 -7.17
N ILE A 390 11.75 -3.44 -7.53
CA ILE A 390 12.45 -4.36 -8.42
C ILE A 390 11.57 -4.68 -9.61
N THR A 391 12.20 -4.99 -10.74
CA THR A 391 11.45 -5.41 -11.93
C THR A 391 11.37 -6.92 -12.08
N ILE A 392 10.33 -7.42 -12.74
CA ILE A 392 10.30 -8.83 -13.16
C ILE A 392 11.49 -9.13 -14.09
N SER A 393 11.87 -8.17 -14.94
CA SER A 393 13.10 -8.19 -15.73
C SER A 393 14.36 -8.38 -14.88
N ASP A 394 14.48 -7.72 -13.71
CA ASP A 394 15.61 -7.91 -12.79
C ASP A 394 15.63 -9.34 -12.20
N ILE A 395 14.46 -9.87 -11.83
CA ILE A 395 14.30 -11.22 -11.26
C ILE A 395 14.66 -12.29 -12.31
N VAL A 396 14.04 -12.23 -13.48
CA VAL A 396 14.27 -13.17 -14.59
C VAL A 396 15.69 -13.00 -15.16
N GLY A 397 16.22 -11.78 -15.16
CA GLY A 397 17.58 -11.44 -15.55
C GLY A 397 18.66 -11.86 -14.55
N LYS A 398 18.27 -12.55 -13.46
CA LYS A 398 19.17 -13.09 -12.42
C LYS A 398 20.01 -12.04 -11.69
N LYS A 399 19.55 -10.79 -11.61
CA LYS A 399 20.27 -9.69 -10.90
C LYS A 399 20.47 -9.99 -9.41
N PHE A 400 19.55 -10.73 -8.81
CA PHE A 400 19.57 -11.11 -7.39
C PHE A 400 19.86 -12.61 -7.17
N GLY A 401 20.25 -13.32 -8.22
CA GLY A 401 20.46 -14.77 -8.21
C GLY A 401 19.50 -15.53 -9.14
N ASP A 402 19.72 -16.83 -9.26
CA ASP A 402 18.92 -17.69 -10.12
C ASP A 402 17.72 -18.28 -9.36
N PHE A 403 16.55 -17.70 -9.59
CA PHE A 403 15.29 -18.16 -9.00
C PHE A 403 14.56 -19.24 -9.80
N THR A 404 15.16 -19.69 -10.92
CA THR A 404 14.65 -20.85 -11.68
C THR A 404 15.07 -22.19 -11.06
N GLN A 405 15.89 -22.16 -10.01
CA GLN A 405 16.47 -23.35 -9.37
C GLN A 405 17.21 -24.25 -10.37
N GLY A 406 18.05 -23.65 -11.24
CA GLY A 406 18.79 -24.39 -12.26
C GLY A 406 17.90 -24.89 -13.41
N GLY A 407 16.80 -24.21 -13.70
CA GLY A 407 15.84 -24.58 -14.74
C GLY A 407 14.74 -25.55 -14.28
N PHE A 408 14.63 -25.82 -12.98
CA PHE A 408 13.56 -26.65 -12.42
C PHE A 408 12.19 -25.94 -12.41
N ALA A 409 12.17 -24.60 -12.31
CA ALA A 409 10.93 -23.83 -12.27
C ALA A 409 10.14 -23.92 -13.59
N ARG A 410 8.85 -24.26 -13.49
CA ARG A 410 7.96 -24.53 -14.64
C ARG A 410 7.32 -23.28 -15.24
N ASP A 411 7.27 -22.19 -14.48
CA ASP A 411 6.59 -20.95 -14.85
C ASP A 411 7.12 -19.74 -14.07
N LEU A 412 6.68 -18.55 -14.48
CA LEU A 412 7.05 -17.28 -13.88
C LEU A 412 6.56 -17.16 -12.44
N GLN A 413 5.39 -17.70 -12.12
CA GLN A 413 4.86 -17.70 -10.77
C GLN A 413 5.79 -18.43 -9.78
N GLU A 414 6.35 -19.60 -10.14
CA GLU A 414 7.36 -20.30 -9.32
C GLU A 414 8.63 -19.45 -9.14
N VAL A 415 9.08 -18.77 -10.20
CA VAL A 415 10.24 -17.87 -10.16
C VAL A 415 10.01 -16.68 -9.22
N LEU A 416 8.85 -16.01 -9.31
CA LEU A 416 8.49 -14.90 -8.45
C LEU A 416 8.38 -15.34 -6.99
N ARG A 417 7.74 -16.48 -6.72
CA ARG A 417 7.64 -17.06 -5.38
C ARG A 417 9.03 -17.37 -4.80
N ASN A 418 9.93 -17.95 -5.58
CA ASN A 418 11.31 -18.22 -5.17
C ASN A 418 12.08 -16.92 -4.86
N ALA A 419 11.85 -15.86 -5.65
CA ALA A 419 12.40 -14.55 -5.34
C ALA A 419 11.85 -14.01 -4.03
N PHE A 420 10.54 -14.11 -3.77
CA PHE A 420 9.94 -13.62 -2.52
C PHE A 420 10.43 -14.38 -1.29
N LYS A 421 10.64 -15.70 -1.37
CA LYS A 421 11.33 -16.45 -0.32
C LYS A 421 12.73 -15.90 -0.03
N TYR A 422 13.48 -15.58 -1.08
CA TYR A 422 14.80 -14.97 -0.93
C TYR A 422 14.72 -13.60 -0.26
N PHE A 423 13.84 -12.71 -0.72
CA PHE A 423 13.68 -11.37 -0.15
C PHE A 423 13.16 -11.42 1.29
N HIS A 424 12.20 -12.29 1.59
CA HIS A 424 11.74 -12.54 2.95
C HIS A 424 12.91 -12.95 3.86
N LYS A 425 13.70 -13.95 3.44
CA LYS A 425 14.79 -14.50 4.27
C LYS A 425 16.03 -13.61 4.36
N GLN A 426 16.40 -12.92 3.27
CA GLN A 426 17.67 -12.19 3.17
C GLN A 426 17.51 -10.68 3.34
N LYS A 427 16.29 -10.17 3.22
CA LYS A 427 15.96 -8.76 3.30
C LYS A 427 14.83 -8.48 4.28
N ASP A 428 14.38 -9.47 5.07
CA ASP A 428 13.30 -9.30 6.07
C ASP A 428 12.05 -8.65 5.46
N THR A 429 11.74 -8.99 4.21
CA THR A 429 10.58 -8.46 3.50
C THR A 429 9.29 -8.99 4.13
N LEU A 430 8.38 -8.07 4.49
CA LEU A 430 7.10 -8.35 5.11
C LEU A 430 5.91 -7.96 4.22
N TYR A 431 6.08 -6.94 3.38
CA TYR A 431 5.07 -6.47 2.44
C TYR A 431 5.58 -6.61 1.01
N VAL A 432 4.77 -7.19 0.14
CA VAL A 432 4.99 -7.19 -1.30
C VAL A 432 3.81 -6.52 -1.98
N LEU A 433 4.08 -5.50 -2.80
CA LEU A 433 3.10 -4.93 -3.72
C LEU A 433 3.44 -5.38 -5.15
N LEU A 434 2.53 -6.13 -5.76
CA LEU A 434 2.57 -6.43 -7.18
C LEU A 434 2.08 -5.20 -7.95
N GLY A 435 3.00 -4.49 -8.60
CA GLY A 435 2.76 -3.30 -9.39
C GLY A 435 2.45 -3.66 -10.84
N GLY A 436 1.16 -3.84 -11.15
CA GLY A 436 0.68 -4.20 -12.46
C GLY A 436 -0.48 -5.20 -12.42
N ASP A 437 -1.20 -5.30 -13.53
CA ASP A 437 -2.25 -6.32 -13.69
C ASP A 437 -1.66 -7.73 -13.85
N THR A 438 -2.52 -8.74 -13.97
CA THR A 438 -2.16 -10.16 -14.15
C THR A 438 -1.29 -10.43 -15.37
N SER A 439 -1.32 -9.54 -16.37
CA SER A 439 -0.46 -9.61 -17.56
C SER A 439 0.99 -9.16 -17.31
N VAL A 440 1.25 -8.49 -16.18
CA VAL A 440 2.58 -8.05 -15.73
C VAL A 440 3.10 -9.03 -14.69
N ALA A 441 2.43 -9.11 -13.54
CA ALA A 441 2.73 -10.05 -12.48
C ALA A 441 1.62 -11.12 -12.43
N PRO A 442 1.87 -12.36 -12.87
CA PRO A 442 0.81 -13.35 -12.99
C PRO A 442 0.28 -13.82 -11.64
N ILE A 443 -1.00 -14.17 -11.61
CA ILE A 443 -1.65 -14.84 -10.47
C ILE A 443 -1.42 -16.35 -10.53
N ARG A 444 -1.68 -17.06 -9.44
CA ARG A 444 -1.78 -18.53 -9.45
C ARG A 444 -3.25 -18.95 -9.38
N ASN A 445 -3.65 -19.89 -10.22
CA ASN A 445 -4.95 -20.55 -10.12
C ASN A 445 -4.86 -21.70 -9.11
N LEU A 446 -5.51 -21.54 -7.97
CA LEU A 446 -5.61 -22.57 -6.93
C LEU A 446 -6.87 -23.42 -7.15
N THR A 447 -6.78 -24.67 -6.75
CA THR A 447 -7.89 -25.63 -6.78
C THR A 447 -8.84 -25.28 -5.63
N GLY A 448 -10.06 -24.91 -5.96
CA GLY A 448 -11.14 -24.77 -4.98
C GLY A 448 -11.67 -26.12 -4.52
N SER A 449 -12.84 -26.13 -3.90
CA SER A 449 -13.46 -27.37 -3.41
C SER A 449 -13.50 -28.45 -4.50
N SER A 450 -13.09 -29.66 -4.14
CA SER A 450 -13.18 -30.89 -4.93
C SER A 450 -14.46 -31.68 -4.64
N THR A 451 -15.33 -31.16 -3.75
CA THR A 451 -16.44 -31.89 -3.12
C THR A 451 -17.84 -31.39 -3.52
N TYR A 452 -17.94 -30.46 -4.47
CA TYR A 452 -19.26 -30.07 -4.98
C TYR A 452 -19.78 -31.05 -6.03
N GLU A 453 -21.03 -31.48 -5.90
CA GLU A 453 -21.67 -32.39 -6.85
C GLU A 453 -21.80 -31.81 -8.28
N THR A 454 -21.60 -30.50 -8.45
CA THR A 454 -21.66 -29.79 -9.74
C THR A 454 -20.38 -29.91 -10.57
N ILE A 455 -19.31 -30.44 -9.98
CA ILE A 455 -17.97 -30.56 -10.60
C ILE A 455 -17.37 -31.96 -10.46
N GLY A 456 -17.98 -32.83 -9.66
CA GLY A 456 -17.47 -34.18 -9.37
C GLY A 456 -18.46 -35.30 -9.64
N CYS A 457 -17.94 -36.53 -9.60
CA CYS A 457 -18.68 -37.77 -9.64
C CYS A 457 -18.29 -38.64 -8.44
N TRP A 458 -19.28 -38.87 -7.57
CA TRP A 458 -19.13 -39.66 -6.34
C TRP A 458 -19.46 -41.13 -6.56
N ARG A 459 -18.80 -42.01 -5.81
CA ARG A 459 -19.08 -43.44 -5.86
C ARG A 459 -20.57 -43.74 -5.59
N HIS A 460 -21.19 -44.48 -6.49
CA HIS A 460 -22.52 -45.08 -6.31
C HIS A 460 -22.47 -46.59 -6.48
N THR A 461 -23.53 -47.25 -6.03
CA THR A 461 -23.73 -48.71 -6.11
C THR A 461 -24.42 -49.16 -7.40
N ASP A 462 -24.95 -48.22 -8.17
CA ASP A 462 -25.83 -48.54 -9.31
C ASP A 462 -25.03 -48.52 -10.62
N ASN A 463 -25.37 -49.45 -11.52
CA ASN A 463 -24.79 -49.53 -12.85
C ASN A 463 -25.91 -49.59 -13.91
N PRO A 464 -26.06 -48.57 -14.76
CA PRO A 464 -25.26 -47.34 -14.82
C PRO A 464 -25.46 -46.45 -13.58
N PRO A 465 -24.45 -45.65 -13.20
CA PRO A 465 -24.57 -44.71 -12.09
C PRO A 465 -25.59 -43.60 -12.41
N PRO A 466 -26.34 -43.08 -11.43
CA PRO A 466 -27.17 -41.89 -11.62
C PRO A 466 -26.32 -40.63 -11.90
N GLU A 467 -26.98 -39.57 -12.36
CA GLU A 467 -26.34 -38.27 -12.59
C GLU A 467 -25.66 -37.75 -11.30
N ARG A 468 -24.45 -37.18 -11.45
CA ARG A 468 -23.50 -36.74 -10.38
C ARG A 468 -22.66 -37.84 -9.75
N THR A 469 -22.72 -39.06 -10.28
CA THR A 469 -22.04 -40.19 -9.65
C THR A 469 -21.17 -40.98 -10.62
N CYS A 470 -20.30 -41.82 -10.06
CA CYS A 470 -19.48 -42.76 -10.77
C CYS A 470 -19.73 -44.20 -10.29
N TYR A 471 -19.44 -45.16 -11.17
CA TYR A 471 -19.46 -46.58 -10.87
C TYR A 471 -18.19 -47.24 -11.39
N PHE A 472 -17.35 -47.74 -10.48
CA PHE A 472 -16.17 -48.53 -10.82
C PHE A 472 -16.58 -49.98 -11.11
N LEU A 473 -16.22 -50.45 -12.30
CA LEU A 473 -16.52 -51.77 -12.84
C LEU A 473 -15.41 -52.74 -12.40
N SER A 474 -15.60 -53.36 -11.23
CA SER A 474 -14.62 -54.31 -10.68
C SER A 474 -14.28 -55.43 -11.69
N GLY A 475 -12.98 -55.71 -11.86
CA GLY A 475 -12.48 -56.70 -12.82
C GLY A 475 -12.53 -56.26 -14.29
N HIS A 476 -12.95 -55.03 -14.60
CA HIS A 476 -13.06 -54.52 -15.96
C HIS A 476 -12.11 -53.35 -16.28
N SER A 477 -11.28 -52.90 -15.31
CA SER A 477 -10.33 -51.80 -15.51
C SER A 477 -10.98 -50.52 -16.08
N ALA A 478 -12.21 -50.23 -15.65
CA ALA A 478 -13.02 -49.13 -16.16
C ALA A 478 -13.93 -48.51 -15.09
N VAL A 479 -14.24 -47.21 -15.25
CA VAL A 479 -15.20 -46.46 -14.44
C VAL A 479 -16.19 -45.75 -15.35
N LYS A 480 -17.47 -45.81 -15.02
CA LYS A 480 -18.53 -44.98 -15.62
C LYS A 480 -18.68 -43.70 -14.81
N LEU A 481 -18.57 -42.53 -15.45
CA LEU A 481 -18.83 -41.22 -14.82
C LEU A 481 -20.02 -40.57 -15.53
N PHE A 482 -21.00 -40.07 -14.76
CA PHE A 482 -22.16 -39.34 -15.28
C PHE A 482 -22.26 -37.93 -14.65
N PRO A 483 -21.45 -36.95 -15.09
CA PRO A 483 -21.49 -35.59 -14.56
C PRO A 483 -22.78 -34.83 -14.90
N LEU A 484 -23.10 -33.80 -14.08
CA LEU A 484 -24.21 -32.86 -14.35
C LEU A 484 -23.99 -32.01 -15.60
N PHE A 485 -22.74 -31.76 -15.95
CA PHE A 485 -22.33 -30.91 -17.05
C PHE A 485 -21.69 -31.75 -18.16
N GLN A 486 -21.46 -31.14 -19.32
CA GLN A 486 -20.76 -31.75 -20.42
C GLN A 486 -19.30 -31.25 -20.43
N PRO A 487 -18.31 -32.09 -20.05
CA PRO A 487 -16.93 -31.66 -19.98
C PRO A 487 -16.33 -31.43 -21.38
N GLU A 488 -15.30 -30.60 -21.43
CA GLU A 488 -14.42 -30.42 -22.59
C GLU A 488 -13.25 -31.39 -22.52
N ALA A 489 -12.71 -31.79 -23.68
CA ALA A 489 -11.52 -32.66 -23.73
C ALA A 489 -10.28 -32.03 -23.07
N THR A 490 -10.27 -30.70 -22.94
CA THR A 490 -9.22 -29.93 -22.27
C THR A 490 -9.46 -29.76 -20.77
N ASP A 491 -10.63 -30.13 -20.24
CA ASP A 491 -10.93 -29.99 -18.82
C ASP A 491 -10.08 -30.99 -18.02
N PRO A 492 -9.26 -30.54 -17.06
CA PRO A 492 -8.45 -31.43 -16.23
C PRO A 492 -9.37 -32.31 -15.36
N LEU A 493 -9.27 -33.63 -15.51
CA LEU A 493 -9.91 -34.62 -14.64
C LEU A 493 -8.88 -35.12 -13.62
N SER A 494 -9.25 -35.16 -12.35
CA SER A 494 -8.42 -35.68 -11.26
C SER A 494 -9.18 -36.71 -10.43
N THR A 495 -8.45 -37.68 -9.88
CA THR A 495 -8.97 -38.47 -8.76
C THR A 495 -9.02 -37.61 -7.49
N GLN A 496 -9.96 -37.90 -6.60
CA GLN A 496 -10.21 -37.07 -5.42
C GLN A 496 -9.21 -37.33 -4.29
N HIS A 497 -8.90 -38.59 -3.95
CA HIS A 497 -8.01 -38.89 -2.82
C HIS A 497 -6.56 -39.00 -3.26
N GLY A 498 -6.31 -39.46 -4.49
CA GLY A 498 -4.96 -39.60 -5.03
C GLY A 498 -4.39 -38.35 -5.72
N GLY A 499 -5.24 -37.38 -6.07
CA GLY A 499 -4.84 -36.24 -6.89
C GLY A 499 -4.28 -36.63 -8.26
N LEU A 500 -4.58 -37.83 -8.77
CA LEU A 500 -3.99 -38.28 -10.02
C LEU A 500 -4.72 -37.63 -11.20
N ARG A 501 -3.97 -36.94 -12.06
CA ARG A 501 -4.51 -36.36 -13.29
C ARG A 501 -4.75 -37.44 -14.34
N ILE A 502 -5.98 -37.53 -14.81
CA ILE A 502 -6.43 -38.47 -15.84
C ILE A 502 -6.49 -37.72 -17.19
N PRO A 503 -5.64 -38.07 -18.17
CA PRO A 503 -5.64 -37.39 -19.46
C PRO A 503 -6.88 -37.76 -20.29
N PHE A 504 -7.35 -36.83 -21.11
CA PHE A 504 -8.30 -37.18 -22.16
C PHE A 504 -7.57 -38.01 -23.22
N ASP A 505 -7.97 -39.27 -23.39
CA ASP A 505 -7.32 -40.19 -24.31
C ASP A 505 -8.33 -41.17 -24.89
N ARG A 506 -8.58 -41.03 -26.20
CA ARG A 506 -9.51 -41.90 -26.93
C ARG A 506 -8.94 -43.31 -27.08
N GLU A 507 -7.64 -43.49 -26.92
CA GLU A 507 -6.96 -44.78 -26.99
C GLU A 507 -6.74 -45.40 -25.60
N ALA A 508 -7.39 -44.87 -24.55
CA ALA A 508 -7.34 -45.43 -23.21
C ALA A 508 -7.80 -46.91 -23.16
N GLY A 509 -7.29 -47.64 -22.17
CA GLY A 509 -7.55 -49.05 -21.91
C GLY A 509 -6.76 -49.57 -20.71
N ALA A 510 -6.78 -50.89 -20.45
CA ALA A 510 -6.18 -51.50 -19.25
C ALA A 510 -4.68 -51.17 -19.01
N GLY A 511 -3.92 -50.87 -20.07
CA GLY A 511 -2.50 -50.45 -19.98
C GLY A 511 -2.24 -48.98 -20.27
N ARG A 512 -3.28 -48.19 -20.54
CA ARG A 512 -3.19 -46.79 -20.97
C ARG A 512 -4.26 -45.96 -20.28
N LEU A 513 -3.85 -45.24 -19.23
CA LEU A 513 -4.75 -44.42 -18.43
C LEU A 513 -5.32 -43.29 -19.27
N GLY A 514 -6.64 -43.13 -19.23
CA GLY A 514 -7.29 -41.95 -19.80
C GLY A 514 -8.80 -42.03 -19.74
N TRP A 515 -9.44 -40.93 -20.12
CA TRP A 515 -10.89 -40.82 -20.20
C TRP A 515 -11.35 -40.41 -21.60
N TYR A 516 -12.57 -40.83 -21.96
CA TYR A 516 -13.17 -40.52 -23.25
C TYR A 516 -14.71 -40.50 -23.19
N PHE A 517 -15.32 -39.88 -24.20
CA PHE A 517 -16.76 -39.85 -24.36
C PHE A 517 -17.28 -41.16 -24.98
N THR A 518 -18.38 -41.69 -24.43
CA THR A 518 -19.15 -42.78 -25.03
C THR A 518 -20.59 -42.35 -25.34
N SER A 519 -21.32 -43.22 -26.04
CA SER A 519 -22.75 -43.04 -26.29
C SER A 519 -23.58 -43.45 -25.08
N LYS A 520 -24.78 -42.84 -24.93
CA LYS A 520 -25.75 -43.21 -23.89
C LYS A 520 -26.06 -44.72 -23.90
N ALA A 521 -26.34 -45.28 -25.07
CA ALA A 521 -26.70 -46.69 -25.20
C ALA A 521 -25.60 -47.61 -24.67
N ASP A 522 -24.34 -47.34 -25.00
CA ASP A 522 -23.21 -48.13 -24.52
C ASP A 522 -22.96 -47.93 -23.03
N PHE A 523 -23.09 -46.70 -22.54
CA PHE A 523 -22.97 -46.39 -21.12
C PHE A 523 -24.02 -47.15 -20.27
N GLU A 524 -25.26 -47.26 -20.77
CA GLU A 524 -26.36 -47.92 -20.06
C GLU A 524 -26.30 -49.46 -20.15
N THR A 525 -25.78 -50.02 -21.24
CA THR A 525 -25.92 -51.46 -21.54
C THR A 525 -24.63 -52.27 -21.47
N LYS A 526 -23.44 -51.65 -21.54
CA LYS A 526 -22.15 -52.37 -21.59
C LYS A 526 -21.33 -52.18 -20.33
N ASN A 527 -20.43 -53.13 -20.06
CA ASN A 527 -19.39 -53.05 -19.01
C ASN A 527 -17.96 -53.11 -19.57
N THR A 528 -17.80 -53.40 -20.86
CA THR A 528 -16.53 -53.39 -21.61
C THR A 528 -16.81 -53.03 -23.07
N GLY A 529 -15.78 -52.70 -23.86
CA GLY A 529 -15.94 -52.50 -25.30
C GLY A 529 -16.85 -51.31 -25.66
N PHE A 530 -16.73 -50.22 -24.89
CA PHE A 530 -17.50 -48.99 -25.10
C PHE A 530 -17.13 -48.32 -26.43
N LYS A 531 -18.14 -47.76 -27.11
CA LYS A 531 -17.95 -46.91 -28.29
C LYS A 531 -17.18 -45.65 -27.89
N ARG A 532 -16.05 -45.41 -28.55
CA ARG A 532 -15.31 -44.15 -28.48
C ARG A 532 -15.95 -43.17 -29.46
N LEU A 533 -16.47 -42.05 -28.96
CA LEU A 533 -17.02 -41.01 -29.85
C LEU A 533 -15.92 -40.37 -30.73
N GLY A 534 -16.35 -39.80 -31.85
CA GLY A 534 -15.48 -39.16 -32.84
C GLY A 534 -14.78 -37.90 -32.31
N ILE A 535 -13.77 -37.41 -33.05
CA ILE A 535 -13.13 -36.11 -32.74
C ILE A 535 -14.21 -35.02 -32.84
N GLY A 536 -14.34 -34.18 -31.81
CA GLY A 536 -15.34 -33.12 -31.73
C GLY A 536 -16.73 -33.58 -31.26
N GLU A 537 -17.00 -34.88 -31.21
CA GLU A 537 -18.20 -35.42 -30.57
C GLU A 537 -18.03 -35.42 -29.05
N LYS A 538 -19.06 -34.96 -28.32
CA LYS A 538 -19.04 -34.82 -26.87
C LYS A 538 -20.29 -35.45 -26.26
N SER A 539 -20.20 -35.92 -25.02
CA SER A 539 -21.36 -36.41 -24.26
C SER A 539 -21.14 -36.20 -22.76
N ARG A 540 -22.17 -36.46 -21.95
CA ARG A 540 -22.06 -36.55 -20.48
C ARG A 540 -21.82 -37.98 -19.99
N TYR A 541 -21.60 -38.92 -20.92
CA TYR A 541 -21.40 -40.33 -20.62
C TYR A 541 -19.92 -40.62 -20.80
N ILE A 542 -19.20 -40.67 -19.68
CA ILE A 542 -17.75 -40.72 -19.67
C ILE A 542 -17.28 -42.09 -19.20
N ILE A 543 -16.27 -42.63 -19.88
CA ILE A 543 -15.55 -43.81 -19.42
C ILE A 543 -14.13 -43.39 -19.07
N VAL A 544 -13.66 -43.83 -17.90
CA VAL A 544 -12.25 -43.78 -17.51
C VAL A 544 -11.71 -45.21 -17.56
N GLU A 545 -10.64 -45.46 -18.31
CA GLU A 545 -9.97 -46.77 -18.37
C GLU A 545 -8.50 -46.62 -17.96
N GLY A 546 -7.93 -47.69 -17.38
CA GLY A 546 -6.56 -47.68 -16.85
C GLY A 546 -6.31 -48.79 -15.83
N PRO A 547 -5.15 -48.77 -15.14
CA PRO A 547 -4.82 -49.78 -14.13
C PRO A 547 -5.82 -49.78 -12.97
N GLU A 548 -6.32 -50.95 -12.58
CA GLU A 548 -7.41 -51.08 -11.59
C GLU A 548 -7.11 -50.40 -10.24
N ALA A 549 -5.85 -50.46 -9.79
CA ALA A 549 -5.39 -49.84 -8.54
C ALA A 549 -5.51 -48.30 -8.50
N VAL A 550 -5.74 -47.67 -9.66
CA VAL A 550 -5.89 -46.22 -9.82
C VAL A 550 -7.35 -45.78 -9.91
N LEU A 551 -8.25 -46.70 -10.30
CA LEU A 551 -9.59 -46.35 -10.78
C LEU A 551 -10.68 -46.38 -9.70
N ASP A 552 -10.46 -47.03 -8.56
CA ASP A 552 -11.42 -47.06 -7.45
C ASP A 552 -11.29 -45.80 -6.59
N ASP A 553 -11.69 -44.66 -7.14
CA ASP A 553 -11.72 -43.36 -6.48
C ASP A 553 -12.99 -42.57 -6.90
N ASN A 554 -13.26 -41.46 -6.23
CA ASN A 554 -14.11 -40.40 -6.74
C ASN A 554 -13.32 -39.53 -7.72
N PHE A 555 -14.03 -38.80 -8.56
CA PHE A 555 -13.43 -37.99 -9.62
C PHE A 555 -13.99 -36.58 -9.61
N TYR A 556 -13.17 -35.60 -9.97
CA TYR A 556 -13.62 -34.23 -10.16
C TYR A 556 -12.86 -33.55 -11.29
N TRP A 557 -13.53 -32.56 -11.90
CA TRP A 557 -12.90 -31.70 -12.89
C TRP A 557 -12.45 -30.38 -12.25
N LEU A 558 -11.28 -29.90 -12.63
CA LEU A 558 -10.93 -28.49 -12.43
C LEU A 558 -11.57 -27.67 -13.54
N ARG A 559 -12.38 -26.68 -13.16
CA ARG A 559 -13.16 -25.82 -14.06
C ARG A 559 -13.12 -24.39 -13.54
N PRO A 560 -13.52 -23.40 -14.36
CA PRO A 560 -13.59 -22.00 -13.91
C PRO A 560 -14.42 -21.80 -12.62
N VAL A 561 -15.41 -22.66 -12.36
CA VAL A 561 -16.28 -22.58 -11.18
C VAL A 561 -15.59 -23.01 -9.87
N ASN A 562 -14.49 -23.76 -9.94
CA ASN A 562 -13.70 -24.21 -8.79
C ASN A 562 -12.20 -23.93 -9.02
N SER A 563 -11.89 -22.93 -9.84
CA SER A 563 -10.54 -22.38 -10.01
C SER A 563 -10.51 -21.01 -9.34
N ILE A 564 -9.64 -20.86 -8.35
CA ILE A 564 -9.54 -19.65 -7.53
C ILE A 564 -8.32 -18.86 -7.99
N PRO A 565 -8.49 -17.76 -8.75
CA PRO A 565 -7.39 -16.87 -9.07
C PRO A 565 -6.87 -16.21 -7.79
N SER A 566 -5.57 -16.31 -7.52
CA SER A 566 -5.03 -15.94 -6.21
C SER A 566 -3.60 -15.41 -6.24
N ASP A 567 -3.39 -14.27 -5.57
CA ASP A 567 -2.08 -13.77 -5.15
C ASP A 567 -1.62 -14.36 -3.81
N PHE A 568 -2.49 -15.08 -3.09
CA PHE A 568 -2.15 -15.75 -1.82
C PHE A 568 -1.02 -16.79 -2.00
N TYR A 569 -0.87 -17.32 -3.21
CA TYR A 569 0.29 -18.15 -3.56
C TYR A 569 1.63 -17.45 -3.33
N TYR A 570 1.67 -16.12 -3.30
CA TYR A 570 2.89 -15.36 -3.00
C TYR A 570 3.04 -15.01 -1.52
N SER A 571 2.00 -15.17 -0.70
CA SER A 571 2.05 -14.84 0.73
C SER A 571 2.48 -15.99 1.62
N SER A 572 2.14 -17.24 1.28
CA SER A 572 2.47 -18.43 2.09
C SER A 572 3.80 -19.04 1.65
N LEU A 573 4.93 -18.55 2.16
CA LEU A 573 6.30 -18.84 1.71
C LEU A 573 7.03 -19.90 2.54
N GLU A 574 6.68 -20.07 3.82
CA GLU A 574 7.29 -21.03 4.74
C GLU A 574 6.27 -22.09 5.18
N GLY A 575 6.74 -23.32 5.39
CA GLY A 575 5.86 -24.43 5.72
C GLY A 575 6.53 -25.79 5.53
N PRO A 576 6.06 -26.85 6.21
CA PRO A 576 6.68 -28.18 6.17
C PRO A 576 6.61 -28.86 4.79
N GLY A 577 5.67 -28.44 3.94
CA GLY A 577 5.51 -28.92 2.56
C GLY A 577 6.31 -28.15 1.51
N TYR A 578 7.00 -27.06 1.88
CA TYR A 578 7.63 -26.16 0.91
C TYR A 578 9.15 -26.35 0.82
N SER A 579 9.71 -25.96 -0.33
CA SER A 579 11.15 -26.04 -0.61
C SER A 579 11.72 -27.46 -0.51
N ILE A 580 10.88 -28.47 -0.73
CA ILE A 580 11.30 -29.88 -0.74
C ILE A 580 12.04 -30.14 -2.06
N PRO A 581 13.28 -30.67 -2.04
CA PRO A 581 14.03 -30.95 -3.27
C PRO A 581 13.27 -31.85 -4.24
N GLY A 582 13.17 -31.44 -5.51
CA GLY A 582 12.47 -32.19 -6.56
C GLY A 582 10.94 -32.13 -6.48
N LYS A 583 10.38 -31.22 -5.67
CA LYS A 583 8.95 -30.98 -5.52
C LYS A 583 8.61 -29.52 -5.84
N HIS A 584 7.38 -29.29 -6.27
CA HIS A 584 6.86 -27.96 -6.53
C HIS A 584 5.94 -27.54 -5.39
N ASP A 585 6.19 -26.35 -4.83
CA ASP A 585 5.32 -25.78 -3.81
C ASP A 585 3.89 -25.62 -4.35
N PHE A 586 2.91 -25.96 -3.51
CA PHE A 586 1.49 -26.04 -3.88
C PHE A 586 1.15 -27.06 -4.97
N ASP A 587 2.08 -27.87 -5.48
CA ASP A 587 1.80 -28.92 -6.46
C ASP A 587 2.73 -30.11 -6.18
N ASP A 588 2.51 -30.74 -5.03
CA ASP A 588 3.44 -31.72 -4.49
C ASP A 588 3.41 -33.04 -5.26
N ASN A 589 2.24 -33.38 -5.78
CA ASN A 589 2.03 -34.55 -6.62
C ASN A 589 2.39 -34.29 -8.09
N ASN A 590 2.80 -33.06 -8.44
CA ASN A 590 3.28 -32.63 -9.75
C ASN A 590 2.28 -32.92 -10.88
N ASN A 591 1.01 -32.60 -10.64
CA ASN A 591 -0.08 -32.82 -11.58
C ASN A 591 -0.55 -31.53 -12.27
N GLY A 592 0.02 -30.38 -11.92
CA GLY A 592 -0.31 -29.05 -12.45
C GLY A 592 -1.63 -28.47 -11.94
N LEU A 593 -2.18 -29.01 -10.86
CA LEU A 593 -3.32 -28.49 -10.12
C LEU A 593 -2.78 -28.03 -8.76
N TYR A 594 -2.93 -26.75 -8.44
CA TYR A 594 -2.24 -26.17 -7.30
C TYR A 594 -3.14 -26.10 -6.07
N GLY A 595 -2.62 -26.44 -4.89
CA GLY A 595 -3.31 -26.31 -3.61
C GLY A 595 -4.51 -27.22 -3.48
N GLN A 596 -4.40 -28.45 -3.96
CA GLN A 596 -5.46 -29.45 -3.90
C GLN A 596 -5.70 -29.97 -2.48
N TYR A 597 -6.98 -30.13 -2.17
CA TYR A 597 -7.49 -30.75 -0.94
C TYR A 597 -8.60 -31.73 -1.27
N HIS A 598 -8.80 -32.67 -0.37
CA HIS A 598 -9.99 -33.52 -0.37
C HIS A 598 -10.56 -33.66 1.03
N PHE A 599 -11.84 -33.93 1.11
CA PHE A 599 -12.50 -34.28 2.36
C PHE A 599 -12.44 -35.79 2.56
N ASP A 600 -11.87 -36.24 3.68
CA ASP A 600 -11.73 -37.67 3.99
C ASP A 600 -12.95 -38.27 4.72
N GLY A 601 -13.99 -37.47 4.94
CA GLY A 601 -15.15 -37.82 5.76
C GLY A 601 -15.17 -37.13 7.13
N SER A 602 -14.03 -36.59 7.58
CA SER A 602 -13.87 -35.96 8.90
C SER A 602 -13.22 -34.58 8.84
N MET A 603 -12.23 -34.39 7.97
CA MET A 603 -11.51 -33.13 7.79
C MET A 603 -11.06 -32.95 6.34
N GLU A 604 -10.64 -31.73 6.01
CA GLU A 604 -9.93 -31.46 4.77
C GLU A 604 -8.47 -31.89 4.92
N VAL A 605 -8.00 -32.71 3.97
CA VAL A 605 -6.65 -33.24 3.91
C VAL A 605 -5.97 -32.68 2.66
N SER A 606 -4.81 -32.04 2.87
CA SER A 606 -4.02 -31.48 1.77
C SER A 606 -3.39 -32.59 0.94
N LEU A 607 -3.56 -32.54 -0.38
CA LEU A 607 -2.83 -33.39 -1.32
C LEU A 607 -1.48 -32.77 -1.68
N ASP A 608 -1.38 -31.44 -1.65
CA ASP A 608 -0.19 -30.68 -2.01
C ASP A 608 0.65 -30.20 -0.82
N ARG A 609 0.31 -30.65 0.40
CA ARG A 609 1.00 -30.29 1.65
C ARG A 609 1.09 -28.77 1.86
N VAL A 610 0.06 -28.05 1.43
CA VAL A 610 -0.04 -26.59 1.56
C VAL A 610 -0.33 -26.21 3.01
N ASP A 611 0.34 -25.15 3.49
CA ASP A 611 0.22 -24.66 4.85
C ASP A 611 -0.93 -23.65 5.01
N PHE A 612 -1.27 -22.92 3.93
CA PHE A 612 -2.27 -21.85 3.89
C PHE A 612 -2.10 -20.75 4.96
N TRP A 613 -0.89 -20.59 5.49
CA TRP A 613 -0.55 -19.49 6.38
C TRP A 613 0.24 -18.40 5.62
N PRO A 614 -0.13 -17.11 5.70
CA PRO A 614 0.67 -16.04 5.10
C PRO A 614 1.88 -15.68 5.98
N ASP A 615 3.07 -15.69 5.40
CA ASP A 615 4.33 -15.23 6.02
C ASP A 615 4.66 -13.78 5.66
N ILE A 616 4.12 -13.31 4.53
CA ILE A 616 4.19 -11.92 4.08
C ILE A 616 2.82 -11.41 3.63
N TRP A 617 2.60 -10.10 3.74
CA TRP A 617 1.41 -9.43 3.22
C TRP A 617 1.59 -9.11 1.74
N VAL A 618 0.73 -9.68 0.89
CA VAL A 618 0.75 -9.41 -0.55
C VAL A 618 -0.44 -8.54 -0.93
N GLY A 619 -0.16 -7.43 -1.61
CA GLY A 619 -1.16 -6.59 -2.25
C GLY A 619 -0.88 -6.45 -3.75
N ARG A 620 -1.88 -5.98 -4.50
CA ARG A 620 -1.75 -5.69 -5.93
C ARG A 620 -2.25 -4.29 -6.25
N ALA A 621 -1.44 -3.53 -6.99
CA ALA A 621 -1.84 -2.31 -7.67
C ALA A 621 -2.10 -2.65 -9.14
N SER A 622 -3.32 -3.07 -9.48
CA SER A 622 -3.65 -3.45 -10.85
C SER A 622 -3.61 -2.23 -11.79
N ALA A 623 -2.73 -2.29 -12.78
CA ALA A 623 -2.47 -1.26 -13.77
C ALA A 623 -1.84 -1.85 -15.03
N GLU A 624 -2.22 -1.36 -16.21
CA GLU A 624 -1.63 -1.69 -17.51
C GLU A 624 -1.05 -0.45 -18.22
N SER A 625 -0.98 0.68 -17.52
CA SER A 625 -0.39 1.93 -18.02
C SER A 625 0.17 2.81 -16.90
N GLN A 626 1.07 3.71 -17.25
CA GLN A 626 1.59 4.72 -16.33
C GLN A 626 0.48 5.57 -15.72
N ALA A 627 -0.56 5.91 -16.50
CA ALA A 627 -1.67 6.73 -16.00
C ALA A 627 -2.45 6.02 -14.89
N GLU A 628 -2.70 4.72 -15.02
CA GLU A 628 -3.35 3.91 -14.00
C GLU A 628 -2.48 3.71 -12.76
N ALA A 629 -1.18 3.45 -12.96
CA ALA A 629 -0.21 3.36 -11.87
C ALA A 629 -0.12 4.69 -11.09
N SER A 630 -0.03 5.82 -11.80
CA SER A 630 -0.03 7.17 -11.21
C SER A 630 -1.32 7.44 -10.44
N ALA A 631 -2.48 7.04 -10.97
CA ALA A 631 -3.76 7.19 -10.28
C ALA A 631 -3.81 6.38 -8.97
N PHE A 632 -3.27 5.16 -8.95
CA PHE A 632 -3.14 4.36 -7.73
C PHE A 632 -2.20 5.05 -6.72
N VAL A 633 -0.99 5.41 -7.16
CA VAL A 633 0.04 6.03 -6.30
C VAL A 633 -0.46 7.35 -5.70
N ASN A 634 -1.11 8.19 -6.51
CA ASN A 634 -1.67 9.46 -6.05
C ASN A 634 -2.75 9.26 -4.98
N LYS A 635 -3.62 8.26 -5.11
CA LYS A 635 -4.63 7.94 -4.08
C LYS A 635 -4.00 7.51 -2.78
N VAL A 636 -2.98 6.64 -2.84
CA VAL A 636 -2.24 6.20 -1.63
C VAL A 636 -1.57 7.39 -0.96
N MET A 637 -0.85 8.21 -1.72
CA MET A 637 -0.17 9.38 -1.17
C MET A 637 -1.15 10.41 -0.61
N ALA A 638 -2.27 10.67 -1.29
CA ALA A 638 -3.29 11.59 -0.80
C ALA A 638 -3.90 11.11 0.53
N TYR A 639 -4.20 9.82 0.64
CA TYR A 639 -4.70 9.21 1.86
C TYR A 639 -3.68 9.34 3.02
N GLU A 640 -2.40 9.08 2.75
CA GLU A 640 -1.36 9.10 3.79
C GLU A 640 -0.85 10.50 4.15
N LYS A 641 -0.96 11.47 3.23
CA LYS A 641 -0.67 12.89 3.48
C LYS A 641 -1.83 13.60 4.16
N LEU A 642 -3.06 13.13 3.92
CA LEU A 642 -4.29 13.90 4.15
C LEU A 642 -4.31 15.21 3.34
N GLU A 643 -3.69 15.19 2.15
CA GLU A 643 -3.61 16.30 1.21
C GLU A 643 -4.13 15.84 -0.17
N ASP A 644 -4.75 16.74 -0.92
CA ASP A 644 -5.10 16.49 -2.32
C ASP A 644 -3.88 16.63 -3.25
N ALA A 645 -4.09 16.47 -4.56
CA ALA A 645 -3.02 16.54 -5.55
C ALA A 645 -2.36 17.94 -5.64
N ASP A 646 -3.06 18.98 -5.20
CA ASP A 646 -2.60 20.36 -5.20
C ASP A 646 -1.98 20.77 -3.84
N GLY A 647 -1.91 19.84 -2.88
CA GLY A 647 -1.36 20.05 -1.55
C GLY A 647 -2.33 20.69 -0.54
N ASN A 648 -3.62 20.72 -0.85
CA ASN A 648 -4.62 21.23 0.10
C ASN A 648 -5.05 20.12 1.08
N ASP A 649 -5.32 20.48 2.33
CA ASP A 649 -5.88 19.56 3.33
C ASP A 649 -7.19 18.91 2.82
N VAL A 650 -7.28 17.59 2.90
CA VAL A 650 -8.51 16.84 2.63
C VAL A 650 -9.46 16.92 3.83
N ASP A 651 -10.76 17.11 3.62
CA ASP A 651 -11.77 16.98 4.68
C ASP A 651 -11.79 15.54 5.21
N THR A 652 -11.31 15.33 6.44
CA THR A 652 -11.22 13.99 7.05
C THR A 652 -12.56 13.45 7.56
N SER A 653 -13.68 14.19 7.42
CA SER A 653 -15.00 13.76 7.90
C SER A 653 -15.48 12.44 7.29
N TYR A 654 -14.99 12.06 6.10
CA TYR A 654 -15.34 10.80 5.46
C TYR A 654 -14.71 9.58 6.17
N LEU A 655 -13.59 9.73 6.88
CA LEU A 655 -12.93 8.63 7.59
C LEU A 655 -13.78 8.07 8.73
N HIS A 656 -14.78 8.82 9.19
CA HIS A 656 -15.72 8.41 10.23
C HIS A 656 -17.02 7.83 9.66
N LYS A 657 -17.12 7.66 8.34
CA LYS A 657 -18.31 7.13 7.66
C LYS A 657 -18.02 5.72 7.17
N ILE A 658 -18.88 4.78 7.55
CA ILE A 658 -18.82 3.39 7.09
C ILE A 658 -20.05 3.09 6.25
N LEU A 659 -19.86 2.53 5.06
CA LEU A 659 -20.95 1.99 4.25
C LEU A 659 -21.08 0.49 4.53
N TYR A 660 -22.18 0.08 5.15
CA TYR A 660 -22.58 -1.32 5.22
C TYR A 660 -23.46 -1.63 4.00
N ALA A 661 -22.96 -2.49 3.12
CA ALA A 661 -23.75 -3.08 2.04
C ALA A 661 -23.96 -4.56 2.36
N SER A 662 -25.22 -5.01 2.35
CA SER A 662 -25.56 -6.42 2.50
C SER A 662 -26.42 -6.84 1.31
N ALA A 663 -25.98 -7.86 0.59
CA ALA A 663 -26.89 -8.65 -0.21
C ALA A 663 -27.73 -9.45 0.78
N TYR A 664 -29.05 -9.25 0.81
CA TYR A 664 -29.95 -10.00 1.68
C TYR A 664 -29.72 -11.52 1.50
N TRP A 665 -29.00 -12.14 2.45
CA TRP A 665 -28.60 -13.56 2.44
C TRP A 665 -29.45 -14.40 3.41
N GLY A 666 -30.67 -13.98 3.68
CA GLY A 666 -31.68 -14.82 4.31
C GLY A 666 -32.41 -15.66 3.27
N ARG A 667 -31.83 -16.76 2.78
CA ARG A 667 -32.61 -17.77 2.04
C ARG A 667 -33.08 -18.86 3.00
N LYS A 668 -34.32 -18.76 3.49
CA LYS A 668 -35.05 -19.93 4.00
C LYS A 668 -35.85 -20.56 2.87
N TRP A 669 -35.59 -21.82 2.59
CA TRP A 669 -36.21 -22.58 1.50
C TRP A 669 -37.52 -23.20 1.98
N GLN A 670 -38.64 -22.94 1.30
CA GLN A 670 -39.83 -23.78 1.42
C GLN A 670 -39.65 -24.99 0.49
N GLN A 671 -39.82 -26.19 1.00
CA GLN A 671 -39.71 -27.41 0.18
C GLN A 671 -40.88 -27.52 -0.81
N LYS A 672 -40.71 -28.31 -1.89
CA LYS A 672 -41.81 -28.73 -2.77
C LYS A 672 -42.95 -29.33 -1.93
N GLN A 673 -44.19 -29.33 -2.44
CA GLN A 673 -45.35 -29.90 -1.75
C GLN A 673 -45.02 -31.31 -1.25
N SER A 674 -44.70 -31.43 0.03
CA SER A 674 -44.28 -32.67 0.68
C SER A 674 -45.16 -33.00 1.88
N ASP A 675 -45.99 -32.05 2.32
CA ASP A 675 -46.84 -32.18 3.49
C ASP A 675 -48.31 -32.23 3.09
N THR A 676 -49.00 -33.28 3.51
CA THR A 676 -50.45 -33.46 3.33
C THR A 676 -51.23 -33.04 4.58
N ALA A 677 -50.56 -32.62 5.66
CA ALA A 677 -51.21 -32.11 6.86
C ALA A 677 -51.86 -30.75 6.62
N SER A 678 -53.01 -30.53 7.25
CA SER A 678 -53.73 -29.25 7.23
C SER A 678 -54.10 -28.86 8.67
N PRO A 679 -53.50 -27.81 9.25
CA PRO A 679 -52.50 -26.92 8.64
C PRO A 679 -51.15 -27.63 8.39
N PRO A 680 -50.35 -27.17 7.40
CA PRO A 680 -49.03 -27.72 7.15
C PRO A 680 -48.09 -27.42 8.32
N ALA A 681 -47.06 -28.25 8.49
CA ALA A 681 -45.98 -27.98 9.44
C ALA A 681 -45.26 -26.66 9.12
N GLU A 682 -44.57 -26.10 10.11
CA GLU A 682 -43.75 -24.90 9.95
C GLU A 682 -42.76 -25.05 8.78
N ASP A 683 -42.57 -24.00 7.98
CA ASP A 683 -41.79 -23.96 6.74
C ASP A 683 -42.28 -24.88 5.60
N LYS A 684 -43.53 -25.36 5.67
CA LYS A 684 -44.18 -26.19 4.62
C LYS A 684 -45.42 -25.52 4.03
N PHE A 685 -45.86 -26.06 2.89
CA PHE A 685 -47.16 -25.76 2.29
C PHE A 685 -47.89 -27.04 1.90
N THR A 686 -49.22 -26.97 1.88
CA THR A 686 -50.08 -28.06 1.41
C THR A 686 -51.11 -27.52 0.42
N HIS A 687 -51.44 -28.33 -0.59
CA HIS A 687 -52.48 -28.04 -1.58
C HIS A 687 -53.36 -29.29 -1.77
N VAL A 688 -54.66 -29.14 -1.59
CA VAL A 688 -55.61 -30.24 -1.79
C VAL A 688 -55.97 -30.32 -3.27
N ASN A 689 -55.83 -31.50 -3.88
CA ASN A 689 -56.15 -31.69 -5.29
C ASN A 689 -57.62 -31.29 -5.58
N GLY A 690 -57.83 -30.46 -6.60
CA GLY A 690 -59.15 -29.88 -6.93
C GLY A 690 -59.57 -28.68 -6.08
N SER A 691 -58.74 -28.23 -5.14
CA SER A 691 -58.95 -26.98 -4.41
C SER A 691 -58.34 -25.80 -5.16
N ASN A 692 -58.93 -24.61 -4.97
CA ASN A 692 -58.33 -23.34 -5.36
C ASN A 692 -57.49 -22.70 -4.24
N VAL A 693 -57.26 -23.41 -3.13
CA VAL A 693 -56.55 -22.90 -1.95
C VAL A 693 -55.27 -23.69 -1.69
N THR A 694 -54.18 -22.95 -1.46
CA THR A 694 -52.91 -23.47 -0.95
C THR A 694 -52.66 -22.87 0.42
N LYS A 695 -52.40 -23.70 1.43
CA LYS A 695 -52.05 -23.25 2.79
C LYS A 695 -50.54 -23.25 2.96
N VAL A 696 -49.99 -22.21 3.54
CA VAL A 696 -48.54 -22.03 3.79
C VAL A 696 -48.35 -21.67 5.26
N HIS A 697 -47.38 -22.30 5.93
CA HIS A 697 -47.02 -21.98 7.31
C HIS A 697 -45.54 -21.56 7.37
N THR A 698 -45.28 -20.31 7.73
CA THR A 698 -43.94 -19.69 7.67
C THR A 698 -43.29 -19.60 9.06
N SER A 699 -41.98 -19.87 9.18
CA SER A 699 -41.22 -19.70 10.44
C SER A 699 -40.72 -18.28 10.72
N PHE A 700 -40.83 -17.34 9.78
CA PHE A 700 -40.29 -15.99 9.93
C PHE A 700 -41.32 -15.00 10.51
N ASP A 701 -40.82 -13.98 11.21
CA ASP A 701 -41.64 -12.92 11.78
C ASP A 701 -42.31 -12.08 10.67
N LEU A 702 -43.63 -12.17 10.61
CA LEU A 702 -44.47 -11.38 9.71
C LEU A 702 -44.91 -10.10 10.42
N SER A 703 -43.94 -9.23 10.71
CA SER A 703 -44.26 -7.87 11.13
C SER A 703 -44.97 -7.11 10.01
N MET A 704 -46.04 -6.40 10.36
CA MET A 704 -46.79 -5.56 9.43
C MET A 704 -46.19 -4.16 9.48
N SER A 705 -45.69 -3.67 8.34
CA SER A 705 -45.24 -2.27 8.20
C SER A 705 -46.17 -1.56 7.22
N GLY A 706 -46.88 -0.54 7.70
CA GLY A 706 -47.83 0.21 6.87
C GLY A 706 -48.98 -0.63 6.30
N GLY A 707 -49.38 -1.72 6.97
CA GLY A 707 -50.47 -2.59 6.53
C GLY A 707 -50.08 -3.63 5.47
N LEU A 708 -48.78 -3.74 5.13
CA LEU A 708 -48.24 -4.79 4.28
C LEU A 708 -47.29 -5.70 5.08
N PRO A 709 -47.18 -6.99 4.74
CA PRO A 709 -46.19 -7.87 5.34
C PRO A 709 -44.79 -7.39 5.01
N SER A 710 -43.87 -7.52 5.97
CA SER A 710 -42.44 -7.20 5.82
C SER A 710 -41.73 -8.01 4.73
N HIS A 711 -42.38 -9.05 4.19
CA HIS A 711 -41.83 -9.95 3.19
C HIS A 711 -42.80 -10.15 2.02
N ARG A 712 -42.26 -10.35 0.82
CA ARG A 712 -43.03 -10.68 -0.39
C ARG A 712 -43.08 -12.19 -0.56
N MET A 713 -44.28 -12.75 -0.79
CA MET A 713 -44.42 -14.16 -1.15
C MET A 713 -44.12 -14.35 -2.63
N VAL A 714 -43.25 -15.30 -2.97
CA VAL A 714 -42.92 -15.65 -4.36
C VAL A 714 -43.27 -17.11 -4.59
N ALA A 715 -44.12 -17.37 -5.58
CA ALA A 715 -44.45 -18.73 -6.01
C ALA A 715 -43.65 -19.06 -7.26
N ARG A 716 -42.95 -20.20 -7.24
CA ARG A 716 -42.35 -20.77 -8.45
C ARG A 716 -43.39 -21.61 -9.18
N LEU A 717 -43.92 -21.07 -10.27
CA LEU A 717 -44.74 -21.81 -11.22
C LEU A 717 -43.81 -22.44 -12.26
N SER A 718 -44.24 -23.49 -12.95
CA SER A 718 -43.42 -24.24 -13.92
C SER A 718 -42.88 -23.32 -15.05
N GLY A 719 -41.70 -22.74 -14.82
CA GLY A 719 -41.00 -21.85 -15.73
C GLY A 719 -40.87 -20.38 -15.32
N ALA A 720 -41.49 -19.93 -14.22
CA ALA A 720 -41.38 -18.53 -13.78
C ALA A 720 -41.59 -18.35 -12.28
N ASP A 721 -40.90 -17.37 -11.69
CA ASP A 721 -41.11 -16.91 -10.33
C ASP A 721 -42.12 -15.75 -10.36
N VAL A 722 -43.24 -15.90 -9.64
CA VAL A 722 -44.34 -14.92 -9.60
C VAL A 722 -44.49 -14.40 -8.17
N VAL A 723 -44.46 -13.08 -8.01
CA VAL A 723 -44.77 -12.44 -6.72
C VAL A 723 -46.27 -12.50 -6.48
N ILE A 724 -46.70 -13.14 -5.40
CA ILE A 724 -48.11 -13.23 -5.01
C ILE A 724 -48.44 -12.00 -4.15
N PRO A 725 -49.42 -11.16 -4.55
CA PRO A 725 -49.77 -9.97 -3.80
C PRO A 725 -50.41 -10.33 -2.46
N TYR A 726 -50.06 -9.57 -1.42
CA TYR A 726 -50.78 -9.60 -0.15
C TYR A 726 -52.14 -8.93 -0.33
N ASN A 727 -53.23 -9.65 -0.07
CA ASN A 727 -54.59 -9.16 -0.23
C ASN A 727 -55.45 -9.63 0.95
N THR A 728 -55.90 -8.71 1.80
CA THR A 728 -56.79 -9.00 2.94
C THR A 728 -58.27 -9.09 2.54
N ALA A 729 -58.61 -8.75 1.29
CA ALA A 729 -59.97 -8.77 0.74
C ALA A 729 -60.26 -9.97 -0.17
N ALA A 730 -59.27 -10.82 -0.43
CA ALA A 730 -59.42 -12.10 -1.13
C ALA A 730 -59.85 -13.20 -0.15
#